data_AF-A0AA43ZIC6-F1
#
_entry.id   AF-A0AA43ZIC6-F1
#
_cell.length_a   1.000
_cell.length_b   1.000
_cell.length_c   1.000
_cell.angle_alpha   90.00
_cell.angle_beta   90.00
_cell.angle_gamma   90.00
#
_symmetry.space_group_name_H-M   'P 1'
#
loop_
_entity.id
_entity.type
_entity.pdbx_description
1 polymer ?
#
loop_
_entity_poly.entity_id
_entity_poly.type
_entity_poly.pdbx_seq_one_letter_code
_entity_poly.pdbx_strand_id
1 'polypeptide(L)'
;MSSILNDENGGVAIIAAIILPIMIGFAALATEYSYSLTKQIEQQRVTDVASYAGALAYGKATSEAAMQASARSIAELQGMPAGNVTVSLVTSPRNAAAKAVSVVVSSPQPIYLAKVVGALDVTIQTTSLAEIGSGTEEAACIIALDSASTGITMSGGTTLSAPECTIASNATITSPCGTSIITKQALYNSASAPEQPEWCRSIQKADKSPAPIVKAATADPLESHKGVLAAYASVKDTANLKGPAPPGAVRGSDLDFNPWDRTKREALATALAGQGCTAAFDNNTWTVTCDASRDTFTFGNLLIESSLLLEFDLNRDIARKGAANYNFTSIKSQSGGNYRFPAGTYVVSAGITMGGSEARFGAGRFQVGKGPCGFSICGGNNGIMSFAGPSVFELPAGILVSGGLDARLGGGDRNSYRFGMSQTGRAIDVQSGSLILAGAKGSATTFEIAGRIETGGGTCLALPAVDSHEINGSVNVQGALELGAGAYLIDGYLGLGQSSGGASTCNGRTTSLLANNVTLVLSGKERMSGGACDGTAFCASAGYNDMVLVSPTTGTYAQLAVLGPAKVKAGATLTGGAGGGIIAGAFYFPNGPIRMDGGASASGTASDCLTMIGSAITVAGGTSAATKCKKLLGATGSKNSVKLVR
;
A
#
# COMPACT_ATOMS: atom_id res chain seq x y z
N MET A 1 -84.81 40.85 -49.27
CA MET A 1 -85.01 39.90 -48.15
C MET A 1 -85.05 38.43 -48.56
N SER A 2 -84.95 38.06 -49.85
CA SER A 2 -85.06 36.65 -50.30
C SER A 2 -83.72 35.95 -50.62
N SER A 3 -82.58 36.52 -50.20
CA SER A 3 -81.24 35.93 -50.45
C SER A 3 -80.60 35.28 -49.21
N ILE A 4 -81.26 35.33 -48.04
CA ILE A 4 -80.78 34.71 -46.78
C ILE A 4 -81.41 33.33 -46.56
N LEU A 5 -82.49 32.98 -47.28
CA LEU A 5 -83.27 31.76 -47.03
C LEU A 5 -82.87 30.56 -47.91
N ASN A 6 -81.97 30.73 -48.89
CA ASN A 6 -81.46 29.67 -49.76
C ASN A 6 -79.95 29.42 -49.59
N ASP A 7 -79.36 29.87 -48.48
CA ASP A 7 -77.93 29.69 -48.22
C ASP A 7 -77.67 28.41 -47.41
N GLU A 8 -77.26 27.33 -48.09
CA GLU A 8 -76.86 26.05 -47.47
C GLU A 8 -75.62 26.20 -46.56
N ASN A 9 -74.92 27.34 -46.59
CA ASN A 9 -73.80 27.63 -45.69
C ASN A 9 -74.24 27.93 -44.24
N GLY A 10 -75.53 28.21 -43.98
CA GLY A 10 -76.04 28.51 -42.63
C GLY A 10 -76.03 27.32 -41.66
N GLY A 11 -76.32 26.10 -42.16
CA GLY A 11 -76.25 24.88 -41.36
C GLY A 11 -74.81 24.48 -41.00
N VAL A 12 -73.88 24.69 -41.95
CA VAL A 12 -72.44 24.48 -41.73
C VAL A 12 -71.90 25.45 -40.68
N ALA A 13 -72.36 26.70 -40.68
CA ALA A 13 -71.95 27.70 -39.68
C ALA A 13 -72.36 27.32 -38.24
N ILE A 14 -73.57 26.76 -38.05
CA ILE A 14 -74.04 26.32 -36.72
C ILE A 14 -73.26 25.11 -36.22
N ILE A 15 -73.03 24.12 -37.10
CA ILE A 15 -72.24 22.92 -36.76
C ILE A 15 -70.78 23.31 -36.45
N ALA A 16 -70.19 24.19 -37.26
CA ALA A 16 -68.84 24.72 -37.02
C ALA A 16 -68.75 25.52 -35.70
N ALA A 17 -69.76 26.35 -35.39
CA ALA A 17 -69.82 27.12 -34.15
C ALA A 17 -69.88 26.24 -32.89
N ILE A 18 -70.45 25.03 -32.99
CA ILE A 18 -70.53 24.07 -31.87
C ILE A 18 -69.28 23.18 -31.78
N ILE A 19 -68.75 22.71 -32.91
CA ILE A 19 -67.61 21.78 -32.94
C ILE A 19 -66.28 22.48 -32.65
N LEU A 20 -66.10 23.73 -33.12
CA LEU A 20 -64.82 24.45 -32.99
C LEU A 20 -64.40 24.63 -31.51
N PRO A 21 -65.25 25.08 -30.58
CA PRO A 21 -64.89 25.17 -29.16
C PRO A 21 -64.56 23.82 -28.53
N ILE A 22 -65.25 22.74 -28.94
CA ILE A 22 -65.02 21.38 -28.43
C ILE A 22 -63.63 20.89 -28.86
N MET A 23 -63.28 21.06 -30.13
CA MET A 23 -61.96 20.67 -30.66
C MET A 23 -60.82 21.47 -30.02
N ILE A 24 -61.01 22.78 -29.81
CA ILE A 24 -60.05 23.63 -29.11
C ILE A 24 -59.91 23.18 -27.65
N GLY A 25 -61.00 22.84 -26.97
CA GLY A 25 -61.00 22.31 -25.60
C GLY A 25 -60.22 21.00 -25.45
N PHE A 26 -60.41 20.06 -26.39
CA PHE A 26 -59.64 18.80 -26.38
C PHE A 26 -58.16 19.00 -26.70
N ALA A 27 -57.82 19.87 -27.66
CA ALA A 27 -56.43 20.19 -27.99
C ALA A 27 -55.71 20.90 -26.82
N ALA A 28 -56.41 21.81 -26.14
CA ALA A 28 -55.96 22.46 -24.92
C ALA A 28 -55.64 21.43 -23.82
N LEU A 29 -56.59 20.53 -23.53
CA LEU A 29 -56.42 19.51 -22.50
C LEU A 29 -55.28 18.53 -22.85
N ALA A 30 -55.18 18.10 -24.11
CA ALA A 30 -54.15 17.16 -24.55
C ALA A 30 -52.73 17.75 -24.43
N THR A 31 -52.55 19.02 -24.80
CA THR A 31 -51.24 19.69 -24.71
C THR A 31 -50.82 19.91 -23.26
N GLU A 32 -51.73 20.38 -22.41
CA GLU A 32 -51.44 20.61 -20.99
C GLU A 32 -51.26 19.32 -20.21
N TYR A 33 -52.02 18.27 -20.53
CA TYR A 33 -51.80 16.94 -19.96
C TYR A 33 -50.43 16.38 -20.34
N SER A 34 -50.04 16.48 -21.62
CA SER A 34 -48.71 16.05 -22.09
C SER A 34 -47.57 16.81 -21.39
N TYR A 35 -47.77 18.11 -21.16
CA TYR A 35 -46.84 18.95 -20.40
C TYR A 35 -46.76 18.52 -18.92
N SER A 36 -47.91 18.25 -18.29
CA SER A 36 -47.97 17.77 -16.90
C SER A 36 -47.26 16.42 -16.71
N LEU A 37 -47.39 15.50 -17.67
CA LEU A 37 -46.71 14.20 -17.64
C LEU A 37 -45.18 14.36 -17.75
N THR A 38 -44.73 15.27 -18.62
CA THR A 38 -43.31 15.60 -18.76
C THR A 38 -42.75 16.16 -17.45
N LYS A 39 -43.50 17.07 -16.80
CA LYS A 39 -43.14 17.63 -15.50
C LYS A 39 -43.13 16.58 -14.38
N GLN A 40 -44.05 15.62 -14.41
CA GLN A 40 -44.06 14.51 -13.47
C GLN A 40 -42.80 13.65 -13.59
N ILE A 41 -42.32 13.37 -14.81
CA ILE A 41 -41.08 12.60 -15.02
C ILE A 41 -39.86 13.36 -14.51
N GLU A 42 -39.77 14.67 -14.79
CA GLU A 42 -38.71 15.53 -14.25
C GLU A 42 -38.71 15.53 -12.72
N GLN A 43 -39.88 15.71 -12.11
CA GLN A 43 -40.03 15.74 -10.66
C GLN A 43 -39.73 14.38 -10.01
N GLN A 44 -40.07 13.27 -10.67
CA GLN A 44 -39.75 11.92 -10.18
C GLN A 44 -38.23 11.71 -10.13
N ARG A 45 -37.50 12.18 -11.15
CA ARG A 45 -36.03 12.13 -11.14
C ARG A 45 -35.44 12.92 -9.98
N VAL A 46 -35.98 14.12 -9.68
CA VAL A 46 -35.54 14.90 -8.52
C VAL A 46 -35.81 14.15 -7.21
N THR A 47 -36.99 13.54 -7.10
CA THR A 47 -37.40 12.77 -5.91
C THR A 47 -36.52 11.53 -5.68
N ASP A 48 -36.17 10.81 -6.74
CA ASP A 48 -35.26 9.65 -6.70
C ASP A 48 -33.85 10.06 -6.24
N VAL A 49 -33.30 11.17 -6.77
CA VAL A 49 -31.96 11.64 -6.37
C VAL A 49 -31.96 12.21 -4.95
N ALA A 50 -33.01 12.93 -4.55
CA ALA A 50 -33.13 13.50 -3.21
C ALA A 50 -33.28 12.42 -2.11
N SER A 51 -34.10 11.39 -2.34
CA SER A 51 -34.24 10.26 -1.39
C SER A 51 -32.93 9.50 -1.22
N TYR A 52 -32.22 9.27 -2.32
CA TYR A 52 -30.91 8.62 -2.30
C TYR A 52 -29.86 9.43 -1.52
N ALA A 53 -29.77 10.75 -1.78
CA ALA A 53 -28.85 11.63 -1.06
C ALA A 53 -29.18 11.71 0.45
N GLY A 54 -30.46 11.81 0.80
CA GLY A 54 -30.93 11.77 2.17
C GLY A 54 -30.56 10.46 2.87
N ALA A 55 -30.77 9.32 2.23
CA ALA A 55 -30.40 8.01 2.75
C ALA A 55 -28.88 7.87 2.95
N LEU A 56 -28.07 8.43 2.05
CA LEU A 56 -26.61 8.44 2.20
C LEU A 56 -26.18 9.30 3.38
N ALA A 57 -26.76 10.50 3.54
CA ALA A 57 -26.48 11.38 4.67
C ALA A 57 -26.92 10.75 6.00
N TYR A 58 -28.07 10.07 6.03
CA TYR A 58 -28.53 9.32 7.18
C TYR A 58 -27.58 8.16 7.51
N GLY A 59 -27.16 7.37 6.51
CA GLY A 59 -26.23 6.26 6.69
C GLY A 59 -24.90 6.71 7.33
N LYS A 60 -24.38 7.87 6.91
CA LYS A 60 -23.14 8.46 7.48
C LYS A 60 -23.31 8.99 8.90
N ALA A 61 -24.35 9.79 9.15
CA ALA A 61 -24.47 10.56 10.39
C ALA A 61 -25.40 9.92 11.43
N THR A 62 -26.19 8.91 11.05
CA THR A 62 -27.32 8.37 11.83
C THR A 62 -28.22 9.49 12.39
N SER A 63 -28.44 10.53 11.58
CA SER A 63 -29.11 11.76 11.99
C SER A 63 -30.20 12.15 10.99
N GLU A 64 -31.44 12.24 11.47
CA GLU A 64 -32.57 12.70 10.65
C GLU A 64 -32.42 14.17 10.21
N ALA A 65 -31.77 15.00 11.02
CA ALA A 65 -31.50 16.39 10.65
C ALA A 65 -30.55 16.49 9.45
N ALA A 66 -29.47 15.68 9.45
CA ALA A 66 -28.54 15.61 8.32
C ALA A 66 -29.19 15.03 7.05
N MET A 67 -30.03 14.01 7.22
CA MET A 67 -30.86 13.42 6.16
C MET A 67 -31.78 14.46 5.51
N GLN A 68 -32.57 15.17 6.31
CA GLN A 68 -33.52 16.18 5.82
C GLN A 68 -32.80 17.34 5.13
N ALA A 69 -31.70 17.82 5.72
CA ALA A 69 -30.89 18.89 5.13
C ALA A 69 -30.32 18.49 3.76
N SER A 70 -29.76 17.29 3.64
CA SER A 70 -29.18 16.80 2.38
C SER A 70 -30.24 16.60 1.29
N ALA A 71 -31.34 15.92 1.62
CA ALA A 71 -32.42 15.68 0.65
C ALA A 71 -33.05 16.99 0.16
N ARG A 72 -33.29 17.97 1.05
CA ARG A 72 -33.84 19.28 0.68
C ARG A 72 -32.86 20.09 -0.17
N SER A 73 -31.58 20.13 0.21
CA SER A 73 -30.57 20.86 -0.56
C SER A 73 -30.43 20.33 -2.00
N ILE A 74 -30.49 19.00 -2.19
CA ILE A 74 -30.47 18.40 -3.53
C ILE A 74 -31.74 18.74 -4.32
N ALA A 75 -32.91 18.73 -3.68
CA ALA A 75 -34.14 19.11 -4.35
C ALA A 75 -34.14 20.60 -4.76
N GLU A 76 -33.63 21.49 -3.91
CA GLU A 76 -33.46 22.93 -4.20
C GLU A 76 -32.51 23.16 -5.38
N LEU A 77 -31.38 22.45 -5.43
CA LEU A 77 -30.44 22.51 -6.56
C LEU A 77 -31.09 22.09 -7.89
N GLN A 78 -32.15 21.28 -7.85
CA GLN A 78 -32.90 20.85 -9.02
C GLN A 78 -34.18 21.70 -9.26
N GLY A 79 -34.28 22.86 -8.61
CA GLY A 79 -35.36 23.82 -8.81
C GLY A 79 -36.65 23.52 -8.03
N MET A 80 -36.62 22.61 -7.06
CA MET A 80 -37.78 22.33 -6.18
C MET A 80 -37.63 23.12 -4.86
N PRO A 81 -38.53 24.06 -4.54
CA PRO A 81 -38.48 24.78 -3.27
C PRO A 81 -38.58 23.83 -2.08
N ALA A 82 -37.81 24.05 -1.00
CA ALA A 82 -37.84 23.17 0.18
C ALA A 82 -39.24 23.01 0.81
N GLY A 83 -40.11 24.02 0.69
CA GLY A 83 -41.51 23.94 1.16
C GLY A 83 -42.35 22.86 0.45
N ASN A 84 -41.94 22.45 -0.75
CA ASN A 84 -42.62 21.44 -1.56
C ASN A 84 -42.06 20.03 -1.32
N VAL A 85 -41.06 19.89 -0.45
CA VAL A 85 -40.29 18.65 -0.25
C VAL A 85 -40.46 18.14 1.18
N THR A 86 -41.17 17.01 1.30
CA THR A 86 -41.33 16.30 2.57
C THR A 86 -40.35 15.13 2.62
N VAL A 87 -39.58 15.01 3.70
CA VAL A 87 -38.56 13.98 3.88
C VAL A 87 -38.79 13.30 5.22
N SER A 88 -38.88 11.98 5.23
CA SER A 88 -39.12 11.19 6.45
C SER A 88 -38.35 9.86 6.43
N LEU A 89 -38.03 9.35 7.62
CA LEU A 89 -37.48 8.01 7.78
C LEU A 89 -38.62 7.02 8.03
N VAL A 90 -38.73 6.01 7.18
CA VAL A 90 -39.78 4.98 7.24
C VAL A 90 -39.15 3.59 7.33
N THR A 91 -39.97 2.57 7.59
CA THR A 91 -39.55 1.17 7.46
C THR A 91 -39.50 0.81 5.97
N SER A 92 -38.49 0.05 5.54
CA SER A 92 -38.40 -0.37 4.15
C SER A 92 -39.59 -1.29 3.77
N PRO A 93 -40.23 -1.06 2.61
CA PRO A 93 -41.29 -1.94 2.12
C PRO A 93 -40.76 -3.31 1.65
N ARG A 94 -39.44 -3.45 1.42
CA ARG A 94 -38.80 -4.72 1.04
C ARG A 94 -38.37 -5.56 2.23
N ASN A 95 -38.01 -4.92 3.34
CA ASN A 95 -37.49 -5.58 4.52
C ASN A 95 -37.93 -4.81 5.76
N ALA A 96 -38.78 -5.42 6.59
CA ALA A 96 -39.26 -4.81 7.82
C ALA A 96 -38.14 -4.50 8.85
N ALA A 97 -36.98 -5.13 8.71
CA ALA A 97 -35.79 -4.87 9.54
C ALA A 97 -34.91 -3.72 9.01
N ALA A 98 -35.14 -3.22 7.79
CA ALA A 98 -34.39 -2.12 7.19
C ALA A 98 -35.17 -0.80 7.29
N LYS A 99 -34.44 0.32 7.27
CA LYS A 99 -35.00 1.68 7.21
C LYS A 99 -34.93 2.19 5.78
N ALA A 100 -35.79 3.13 5.43
CA ALA A 100 -35.75 3.80 4.14
C ALA A 100 -36.04 5.29 4.32
N VAL A 101 -35.41 6.13 3.51
CA VAL A 101 -35.72 7.56 3.42
C VAL A 101 -36.79 7.75 2.36
N SER A 102 -37.97 8.21 2.78
CA SER A 102 -39.06 8.59 1.90
C SER A 102 -38.98 10.07 1.60
N VAL A 103 -38.91 10.42 0.31
CA VAL A 103 -39.04 11.79 -0.17
C VAL A 103 -40.30 11.90 -1.00
N VAL A 104 -41.10 12.92 -0.68
CA VAL A 104 -42.29 13.30 -1.43
C VAL A 104 -42.09 14.73 -1.89
N VAL A 105 -42.17 14.95 -3.21
CA VAL A 105 -42.18 16.29 -3.79
C VAL A 105 -43.58 16.57 -4.29
N SER A 106 -44.15 17.72 -3.92
CA SER A 106 -45.49 18.15 -4.32
C SER A 106 -45.45 19.56 -4.88
N SER A 107 -45.73 19.73 -6.17
CA SER A 107 -45.72 21.04 -6.84
C SER A 107 -47.05 21.31 -7.55
N PRO A 108 -47.70 22.46 -7.30
CA PRO A 108 -48.84 22.88 -8.09
C PRO A 108 -48.39 23.18 -9.53
N GLN A 109 -49.12 22.66 -10.51
CA GLN A 109 -48.89 22.95 -11.92
C GLN A 109 -50.07 23.74 -12.48
N PRO A 110 -49.87 25.03 -12.83
CA PRO A 110 -50.94 25.84 -13.38
C PRO A 110 -51.34 25.33 -14.76
N ILE A 111 -52.64 25.14 -14.97
CA ILE A 111 -53.22 24.96 -16.30
C ILE A 111 -53.82 26.29 -16.76
N TYR A 112 -53.62 26.64 -18.02
CA TYR A 112 -53.96 27.94 -18.59
C TYR A 112 -55.05 27.82 -19.65
N LEU A 113 -54.88 26.94 -20.65
CA LEU A 113 -55.81 26.79 -21.76
C LEU A 113 -57.07 26.00 -21.37
N ALA A 114 -56.91 24.90 -20.61
CA ALA A 114 -58.04 24.06 -20.20
C ALA A 114 -58.97 24.76 -19.18
N LYS A 115 -58.56 25.87 -18.58
CA LYS A 115 -59.44 26.69 -17.73
C LYS A 115 -60.63 27.27 -18.48
N VAL A 116 -60.49 27.53 -19.78
CA VAL A 116 -61.57 28.05 -20.63
C VAL A 116 -62.74 27.06 -20.73
N VAL A 117 -62.48 25.77 -20.53
CA VAL A 117 -63.50 24.70 -20.51
C VAL A 117 -63.79 24.17 -19.11
N GLY A 118 -63.37 24.89 -18.06
CA GLY A 118 -63.71 24.59 -16.66
C GLY A 118 -62.79 23.59 -15.95
N ALA A 119 -61.59 23.30 -16.46
CA ALA A 119 -60.64 22.42 -15.77
C ALA A 119 -60.02 23.09 -14.52
N LEU A 120 -59.72 22.28 -13.49
CA LEU A 120 -59.10 22.70 -12.22
C LEU A 120 -57.58 22.52 -12.23
N ASP A 121 -56.85 23.33 -11.47
CA ASP A 121 -55.40 23.22 -11.32
C ASP A 121 -54.98 21.82 -10.82
N VAL A 122 -53.89 21.30 -11.38
CA VAL A 122 -53.40 19.94 -11.08
C VAL A 122 -52.17 20.05 -10.18
N THR A 123 -52.13 19.27 -9.10
CA THR A 123 -50.93 19.14 -8.28
C THR A 123 -50.19 17.86 -8.68
N ILE A 124 -48.91 18.00 -9.02
CA ILE A 124 -48.06 16.86 -9.34
C ILE A 124 -47.34 16.43 -8.07
N GLN A 125 -47.61 15.19 -7.65
CA GLN A 125 -46.96 14.56 -6.51
C GLN A 125 -46.13 13.36 -6.96
N THR A 126 -44.88 13.30 -6.51
CA THR A 126 -43.95 12.21 -6.77
C THR A 126 -43.38 11.71 -5.46
N THR A 127 -43.23 10.40 -5.33
CA THR A 127 -42.72 9.75 -4.12
C THR A 127 -41.58 8.81 -4.50
N SER A 128 -40.55 8.78 -3.68
CA SER A 128 -39.44 7.84 -3.82
C SER A 128 -38.96 7.37 -2.45
N LEU A 129 -38.56 6.10 -2.36
CA LEU A 129 -37.98 5.53 -1.16
C LEU A 129 -36.57 5.03 -1.45
N ALA A 130 -35.63 5.39 -0.58
CA ALA A 130 -34.27 4.90 -0.61
C ALA A 130 -34.00 4.09 0.66
N GLU A 131 -33.99 2.77 0.54
CA GLU A 131 -33.61 1.85 1.63
C GLU A 131 -32.16 2.07 2.03
N ILE A 132 -31.93 2.14 3.33
CA ILE A 132 -30.64 2.18 4.00
C ILE A 132 -30.33 0.75 4.42
N GLY A 133 -29.19 0.22 3.97
CA GLY A 133 -28.75 -1.13 4.22
C GLY A 133 -28.85 -1.48 5.71
N SER A 134 -29.53 -2.58 6.01
CA SER A 134 -29.44 -3.19 7.34
C SER A 134 -27.99 -3.60 7.54
N GLY A 135 -27.36 -3.21 8.66
CA GLY A 135 -25.93 -3.41 8.98
C GLY A 135 -25.44 -4.86 9.06
N THR A 136 -26.11 -5.78 8.37
CA THR A 136 -25.79 -7.18 8.12
C THR A 136 -25.23 -7.43 6.71
N GLU A 137 -25.10 -6.42 5.84
CA GLU A 137 -24.36 -6.60 4.59
C GLU A 137 -22.86 -6.76 4.89
N GLU A 138 -22.33 -7.95 4.59
CA GLU A 138 -20.90 -8.25 4.67
C GLU A 138 -20.13 -7.24 3.79
N ALA A 139 -19.11 -6.61 4.36
CA ALA A 139 -18.25 -5.70 3.61
C ALA A 139 -17.66 -6.44 2.42
N ALA A 140 -17.79 -5.87 1.21
CA ALA A 140 -17.16 -6.42 0.02
C ALA A 140 -15.64 -6.54 0.23
N CYS A 141 -15.04 -7.65 -0.23
CA CYS A 141 -13.61 -7.89 -0.06
C CYS A 141 -12.80 -7.55 -1.32
N ILE A 142 -13.47 -7.24 -2.42
CA ILE A 142 -12.86 -6.73 -3.64
C ILE A 142 -13.64 -5.48 -4.04
N ILE A 143 -13.01 -4.31 -3.94
CA ILE A 143 -13.68 -3.02 -4.14
C ILE A 143 -12.88 -2.13 -5.10
N ALA A 144 -13.54 -1.67 -6.17
CA ALA A 144 -13.10 -0.54 -6.97
C ALA A 144 -13.84 0.74 -6.52
N LEU A 145 -13.13 1.66 -5.89
CA LEU A 145 -13.71 2.81 -5.17
C LEU A 145 -14.03 4.01 -6.07
N ASP A 146 -13.24 4.27 -7.11
CA ASP A 146 -13.36 5.50 -7.90
C ASP A 146 -14.43 5.36 -8.98
N SER A 147 -15.52 6.14 -8.84
CA SER A 147 -16.62 6.16 -9.79
C SER A 147 -16.26 6.74 -11.17
N ALA A 148 -15.16 7.50 -11.25
CA ALA A 148 -14.66 8.08 -12.50
C ALA A 148 -13.62 7.19 -13.21
N SER A 149 -13.23 6.06 -12.61
CA SER A 149 -12.24 5.14 -13.16
C SER A 149 -12.88 4.00 -13.96
N THR A 150 -12.09 2.99 -14.36
CA THR A 150 -12.54 1.83 -15.13
C THR A 150 -13.30 0.78 -14.30
N GLY A 151 -13.29 0.90 -12.97
CA GLY A 151 -13.92 -0.05 -12.06
C GLY A 151 -13.17 -1.39 -11.98
N ILE A 152 -13.91 -2.50 -12.00
CA ILE A 152 -13.32 -3.85 -12.07
C ILE A 152 -13.28 -4.28 -13.55
N THR A 153 -12.11 -4.52 -14.10
CA THR A 153 -11.92 -4.88 -15.52
C THR A 153 -11.16 -6.19 -15.67
N MET A 154 -11.71 -7.12 -16.43
CA MET A 154 -11.09 -8.41 -16.74
C MET A 154 -10.81 -8.58 -18.23
N SER A 155 -9.72 -9.27 -18.58
CA SER A 155 -9.42 -9.66 -19.97
C SER A 155 -8.49 -10.87 -20.07
N GLY A 156 -8.49 -11.57 -21.21
CA GLY A 156 -7.48 -12.58 -21.53
C GLY A 156 -7.49 -13.84 -20.64
N GLY A 157 -8.63 -14.52 -20.51
CA GLY A 157 -8.69 -15.84 -19.87
C GLY A 157 -8.63 -15.84 -18.34
N THR A 158 -8.87 -14.70 -17.69
CA THR A 158 -8.59 -14.51 -16.27
C THR A 158 -9.70 -14.99 -15.35
N THR A 159 -9.33 -15.30 -14.09
CA THR A 159 -10.27 -15.66 -13.04
C THR A 159 -10.09 -14.82 -11.78
N LEU A 160 -11.18 -14.22 -11.31
CA LEU A 160 -11.28 -13.54 -10.02
C LEU A 160 -12.20 -14.37 -9.12
N SER A 161 -11.64 -15.08 -8.15
CA SER A 161 -12.39 -16.03 -7.32
C SER A 161 -12.57 -15.51 -5.89
N ALA A 162 -13.80 -15.17 -5.54
CA ALA A 162 -14.25 -14.65 -4.25
C ALA A 162 -15.57 -15.30 -3.81
N PRO A 163 -15.67 -16.64 -3.77
CA PRO A 163 -16.94 -17.38 -3.68
C PRO A 163 -17.77 -17.07 -2.42
N GLU A 164 -17.09 -16.73 -1.33
CA GLU A 164 -17.72 -16.43 -0.03
C GLU A 164 -17.95 -14.93 0.20
N CYS A 165 -17.71 -14.10 -0.83
CA CYS A 165 -17.60 -12.66 -0.69
C CYS A 165 -18.35 -11.88 -1.76
N THR A 166 -18.84 -10.70 -1.39
CA THR A 166 -19.33 -9.69 -2.33
C THR A 166 -18.16 -8.94 -2.98
N ILE A 167 -18.24 -8.72 -4.29
CA ILE A 167 -17.38 -7.76 -4.99
C ILE A 167 -18.16 -6.48 -5.27
N ALA A 168 -17.47 -5.35 -5.36
CA ALA A 168 -18.10 -4.06 -5.58
C ALA A 168 -17.29 -3.14 -6.49
N SER A 169 -17.99 -2.37 -7.33
CA SER A 169 -17.40 -1.31 -8.14
C SER A 169 -18.28 -0.08 -8.11
N ASN A 170 -17.72 1.07 -7.76
CA ASN A 170 -18.39 2.36 -7.91
C ASN A 170 -18.41 2.84 -9.38
N ALA A 171 -17.77 2.11 -10.28
CA ALA A 171 -17.83 2.27 -11.73
C ALA A 171 -18.37 0.97 -12.38
N THR A 172 -18.06 0.73 -13.65
CA THR A 172 -18.51 -0.48 -14.36
C THR A 172 -17.79 -1.74 -13.82
N ILE A 173 -18.42 -2.91 -13.95
CA ILE A 173 -17.73 -4.21 -13.88
C ILE A 173 -17.71 -4.79 -15.29
N THR A 174 -16.51 -4.98 -15.83
CA THR A 174 -16.30 -5.50 -17.18
C THR A 174 -15.72 -6.90 -17.08
N SER A 175 -16.54 -7.91 -17.37
CA SER A 175 -16.14 -9.32 -17.40
C SER A 175 -16.59 -9.95 -18.74
N PRO A 176 -15.78 -9.82 -19.81
CA PRO A 176 -16.11 -10.38 -21.11
C PRO A 176 -16.14 -11.90 -21.11
N CYS A 177 -16.72 -12.48 -22.15
CA CYS A 177 -16.72 -13.92 -22.32
C CYS A 177 -15.29 -14.49 -22.38
N GLY A 178 -15.06 -15.63 -21.71
CA GLY A 178 -13.72 -16.20 -21.51
C GLY A 178 -13.00 -15.69 -20.26
N THR A 179 -13.58 -14.75 -19.50
CA THR A 179 -13.16 -14.42 -18.13
C THR A 179 -14.16 -14.99 -17.12
N SER A 180 -13.78 -15.11 -15.85
CA SER A 180 -14.69 -15.54 -14.79
C SER A 180 -14.53 -14.75 -13.50
N ILE A 181 -15.62 -14.18 -13.01
CA ILE A 181 -15.77 -13.71 -11.63
C ILE A 181 -16.60 -14.73 -10.87
N ILE A 182 -16.02 -15.35 -9.84
CA ILE A 182 -16.73 -16.22 -8.91
C ILE A 182 -17.01 -15.41 -7.64
N THR A 183 -18.26 -15.11 -7.32
CA THR A 183 -18.62 -14.23 -6.20
C THR A 183 -19.97 -14.59 -5.59
N LYS A 184 -20.16 -14.27 -4.31
CA LYS A 184 -21.47 -14.33 -3.64
C LYS A 184 -22.47 -13.35 -4.28
N GLN A 185 -21.99 -12.15 -4.63
CA GLN A 185 -22.78 -11.04 -5.18
C GLN A 185 -21.86 -9.99 -5.82
N ALA A 186 -22.31 -9.36 -6.91
CA ALA A 186 -21.63 -8.22 -7.51
C ALA A 186 -22.44 -6.92 -7.33
N LEU A 187 -21.83 -5.90 -6.73
CA LEU A 187 -22.38 -4.55 -6.63
C LEU A 187 -21.76 -3.65 -7.69
N TYR A 188 -22.58 -2.90 -8.42
CA TYR A 188 -22.11 -1.93 -9.40
C TYR A 188 -22.77 -0.56 -9.18
N ASN A 189 -22.10 0.53 -9.56
CA ASN A 189 -22.68 1.87 -9.50
C ASN A 189 -22.50 2.69 -10.80
N SER A 190 -22.24 2.02 -11.92
CA SER A 190 -22.28 2.62 -13.25
C SER A 190 -23.71 2.91 -13.74
N ALA A 191 -23.81 3.67 -14.83
CA ALA A 191 -25.09 3.97 -15.48
C ALA A 191 -25.84 2.69 -15.88
N SER A 192 -25.12 1.76 -16.52
CA SER A 192 -25.63 0.46 -17.00
C SER A 192 -25.10 -0.69 -16.15
N ALA A 193 -25.88 -1.78 -16.10
CA ALA A 193 -25.43 -3.04 -15.49
C ALA A 193 -24.29 -3.67 -16.31
N PRO A 194 -23.42 -4.49 -15.67
CA PRO A 194 -22.46 -5.34 -16.36
C PRO A 194 -23.12 -6.20 -17.43
N GLU A 195 -22.54 -6.25 -18.62
CA GLU A 195 -23.03 -7.10 -19.70
C GLU A 195 -22.83 -8.58 -19.35
N GLN A 196 -23.91 -9.37 -19.39
CA GLN A 196 -23.90 -10.81 -19.08
C GLN A 196 -24.74 -11.58 -20.12
N PRO A 197 -24.18 -11.87 -21.31
CA PRO A 197 -24.86 -12.68 -22.30
C PRO A 197 -25.22 -14.05 -21.73
N GLU A 198 -26.42 -14.56 -22.04
CA GLU A 198 -26.96 -15.79 -21.45
C GLU A 198 -26.07 -17.01 -21.66
N TRP A 199 -25.33 -17.05 -22.78
CA TRP A 199 -24.48 -18.17 -23.16
C TRP A 199 -23.11 -18.20 -22.46
N CYS A 200 -22.69 -17.12 -21.79
CA CYS A 200 -21.41 -17.09 -21.07
C CYS A 200 -21.54 -16.81 -19.58
N ARG A 201 -22.36 -15.82 -19.18
CA ARG A 201 -22.57 -15.40 -17.79
C ARG A 201 -21.30 -15.48 -16.92
N SER A 202 -20.30 -14.69 -17.28
CA SER A 202 -18.97 -14.68 -16.67
C SER A 202 -18.96 -14.32 -15.17
N ILE A 203 -20.01 -13.68 -14.65
CA ILE A 203 -20.19 -13.37 -13.22
C ILE A 203 -21.12 -14.41 -12.58
N GLN A 204 -20.53 -15.31 -11.81
CA GLN A 204 -21.17 -16.53 -11.30
C GLN A 204 -20.87 -16.79 -9.82
N LYS A 205 -21.63 -17.67 -9.19
CA LYS A 205 -21.34 -18.22 -7.87
C LYS A 205 -20.39 -19.42 -7.99
N ALA A 206 -19.97 -19.99 -6.86
CA ALA A 206 -19.11 -21.17 -6.82
C ALA A 206 -19.69 -22.40 -7.54
N ASP A 207 -21.02 -22.53 -7.55
CA ASP A 207 -21.75 -23.60 -8.25
C ASP A 207 -21.98 -23.33 -9.75
N LYS A 208 -21.38 -22.25 -10.29
CA LYS A 208 -21.54 -21.76 -11.68
C LYS A 208 -22.93 -21.21 -12.02
N SER A 209 -23.83 -21.10 -11.04
CA SER A 209 -25.08 -20.34 -11.23
C SER A 209 -24.78 -18.84 -11.31
N PRO A 210 -25.61 -18.02 -11.98
CA PRO A 210 -25.38 -16.58 -12.07
C PRO A 210 -25.34 -15.93 -10.67
N ALA A 211 -24.34 -15.09 -10.40
CA ALA A 211 -24.33 -14.34 -9.16
C ALA A 211 -25.33 -13.16 -9.24
N PRO A 212 -25.96 -12.75 -8.13
CA PRO A 212 -26.80 -11.56 -8.10
C PRO A 212 -25.98 -10.32 -8.47
N ILE A 213 -26.48 -9.54 -9.42
CA ILE A 213 -25.90 -8.26 -9.83
C ILE A 213 -26.85 -7.16 -9.38
N VAL A 214 -26.38 -6.30 -8.47
CA VAL A 214 -27.23 -5.29 -7.80
C VAL A 214 -26.60 -3.91 -7.93
N LYS A 215 -27.40 -2.91 -8.31
CA LYS A 215 -26.95 -1.53 -8.34
C LYS A 215 -26.89 -0.97 -6.92
N ALA A 216 -25.70 -0.60 -6.45
CA ALA A 216 -25.48 0.01 -5.15
C ALA A 216 -24.12 0.72 -5.11
N ALA A 217 -24.07 1.92 -4.53
CA ALA A 217 -22.80 2.55 -4.19
C ALA A 217 -22.13 1.83 -3.01
N THR A 218 -20.80 1.79 -3.04
CA THR A 218 -19.98 1.14 -2.02
C THR A 218 -19.06 2.17 -1.38
N ALA A 219 -19.18 2.34 -0.06
CA ALA A 219 -18.26 3.16 0.71
C ALA A 219 -16.94 2.40 0.95
N ASP A 220 -15.87 3.13 1.24
CA ASP A 220 -14.60 2.54 1.64
C ASP A 220 -14.68 1.98 3.08
N PRO A 221 -14.56 0.65 3.28
CA PRO A 221 -14.66 0.07 4.61
C PRO A 221 -13.44 0.35 5.50
N LEU A 222 -12.33 0.86 4.93
CA LEU A 222 -11.07 1.12 5.62
C LEU A 222 -10.77 2.61 5.83
N GLU A 223 -11.57 3.52 5.27
CA GLU A 223 -11.36 4.98 5.39
C GLU A 223 -11.25 5.45 6.85
N SER A 224 -12.06 4.89 7.75
CA SER A 224 -12.06 5.23 9.19
C SER A 224 -11.38 4.17 10.07
N HIS A 225 -10.66 3.22 9.48
CA HIS A 225 -10.01 2.15 10.24
C HIS A 225 -8.84 2.69 11.07
N LYS A 226 -8.86 2.48 12.39
CA LYS A 226 -7.86 3.04 13.32
C LYS A 226 -6.41 2.68 12.94
N GLY A 227 -6.17 1.43 12.54
CA GLY A 227 -4.85 0.98 12.11
C GLY A 227 -4.36 1.65 10.82
N VAL A 228 -5.28 1.96 9.90
CA VAL A 228 -4.95 2.65 8.64
C VAL A 228 -4.61 4.12 8.92
N LEU A 229 -5.43 4.79 9.74
CA LEU A 229 -5.17 6.17 10.16
C LEU A 229 -3.85 6.29 10.94
N ALA A 230 -3.56 5.34 11.84
CA ALA A 230 -2.30 5.28 12.57
C ALA A 230 -1.11 5.10 11.62
N ALA A 231 -1.18 4.17 10.67
CA ALA A 231 -0.14 3.94 9.67
C ALA A 231 0.18 5.20 8.85
N TYR A 232 -0.85 5.91 8.37
CA TYR A 232 -0.67 7.13 7.60
C TYR A 232 -0.15 8.32 8.42
N ALA A 233 -0.43 8.37 9.73
CA ALA A 233 0.20 9.32 10.62
C ALA A 233 1.70 9.00 10.79
N SER A 234 2.04 7.74 11.08
CA SER A 234 3.42 7.34 11.34
C SER A 234 4.34 7.51 10.13
N VAL A 235 3.89 7.17 8.92
CA VAL A 235 4.72 7.33 7.70
C VAL A 235 5.03 8.81 7.40
N LYS A 236 4.17 9.74 7.85
CA LYS A 236 4.43 11.19 7.73
C LYS A 236 5.57 11.63 8.66
N ASP A 237 5.69 11.03 9.83
CA ASP A 237 6.77 11.31 10.77
C ASP A 237 8.09 10.73 10.25
N THR A 238 8.05 9.52 9.68
CA THR A 238 9.20 8.89 8.99
C THR A 238 9.79 9.78 7.89
N ALA A 239 8.99 10.60 7.19
CA ALA A 239 9.49 11.52 6.16
C ALA A 239 10.51 12.56 6.69
N ASN A 240 10.52 12.81 8.01
CA ASN A 240 11.45 13.72 8.68
C ASN A 240 12.69 13.02 9.25
N LEU A 241 12.76 11.69 9.17
CA LEU A 241 13.87 10.91 9.68
C LEU A 241 15.17 11.32 9.00
N LYS A 242 16.22 11.50 9.81
CA LYS A 242 17.58 11.85 9.37
C LYS A 242 18.54 10.73 9.75
N GLY A 243 19.57 10.53 8.94
CA GLY A 243 20.66 9.63 9.29
C GLY A 243 21.38 10.07 10.56
N PRO A 244 22.11 9.16 11.23
CA PRO A 244 22.89 9.52 12.41
C PRO A 244 23.98 10.54 12.07
N ALA A 245 24.38 11.34 13.05
CA ALA A 245 25.49 12.27 12.88
C ALA A 245 26.80 11.52 12.60
N PRO A 246 27.67 12.03 11.72
CA PRO A 246 29.00 11.48 11.57
C PRO A 246 29.78 11.51 12.90
N PRO A 247 30.54 10.46 13.23
CA PRO A 247 31.44 10.52 14.37
C PRO A 247 32.47 11.64 14.20
N GLY A 248 32.95 12.17 15.33
CA GLY A 248 34.03 13.17 15.32
C GLY A 248 35.31 12.64 14.67
N ALA A 249 36.13 13.56 14.17
CA ALA A 249 37.42 13.19 13.57
C ALA A 249 38.31 12.49 14.61
N VAL A 250 38.82 11.31 14.25
CA VAL A 250 39.80 10.59 15.06
C VAL A 250 41.19 10.95 14.57
N ARG A 251 42.13 11.18 15.50
CA ARG A 251 43.54 11.51 15.20
C ARG A 251 44.45 10.65 16.07
N GLY A 252 45.07 9.65 15.46
CA GLY A 252 46.09 8.80 16.08
C GLY A 252 47.17 8.44 15.06
N SER A 253 48.19 7.70 15.50
CA SER A 253 49.24 7.18 14.63
C SER A 253 48.73 6.03 13.77
N ASP A 254 49.11 6.02 12.49
CA ASP A 254 48.69 4.99 11.53
C ASP A 254 49.27 3.61 11.89
N LEU A 255 48.50 2.56 11.60
CA LEU A 255 48.86 1.16 11.79
C LEU A 255 48.93 0.47 10.43
N ASP A 256 50.14 0.26 9.92
CA ASP A 256 50.39 -0.47 8.67
C ASP A 256 51.02 -1.84 8.97
N PHE A 257 50.22 -2.90 8.79
CA PHE A 257 50.58 -4.27 9.12
C PHE A 257 51.35 -4.95 7.98
N ASN A 258 52.56 -4.44 7.68
CA ASN A 258 53.44 -4.98 6.66
C ASN A 258 54.66 -5.71 7.28
N PRO A 259 54.75 -7.05 7.19
CA PRO A 259 55.86 -7.79 7.80
C PRO A 259 57.18 -7.67 7.04
N TRP A 260 57.15 -7.22 5.79
CA TRP A 260 58.30 -7.19 4.89
C TRP A 260 59.03 -5.83 4.89
N ASP A 261 58.35 -4.75 5.24
CA ASP A 261 58.93 -3.41 5.29
C ASP A 261 59.38 -3.05 6.73
N ARG A 262 60.69 -2.90 6.91
CA ARG A 262 61.27 -2.57 8.23
C ARG A 262 60.79 -1.23 8.78
N THR A 263 60.70 -0.19 7.95
CA THR A 263 60.31 1.16 8.39
C THR A 263 58.86 1.16 8.86
N LYS A 264 57.98 0.47 8.13
CA LYS A 264 56.58 0.30 8.53
C LYS A 264 56.44 -0.47 9.83
N ARG A 265 57.24 -1.53 10.05
CA ARG A 265 57.23 -2.28 11.32
C ARG A 265 57.69 -1.44 12.51
N GLU A 266 58.75 -0.64 12.35
CA GLU A 266 59.24 0.25 13.42
C GLU A 266 58.20 1.34 13.76
N ALA A 267 57.54 1.91 12.75
CA ALA A 267 56.45 2.86 12.93
C ALA A 267 55.22 2.22 13.62
N LEU A 268 54.82 1.02 13.18
CA LEU A 268 53.72 0.24 13.78
C LEU A 268 53.98 -0.04 15.26
N ALA A 269 55.19 -0.51 15.60
CA ALA A 269 55.58 -0.79 16.98
C ALA A 269 55.51 0.46 17.86
N THR A 270 55.98 1.61 17.33
CA THR A 270 55.91 2.91 18.03
C THR A 270 54.47 3.36 18.25
N ALA A 271 53.61 3.26 17.22
CA ALA A 271 52.21 3.62 17.28
C ALA A 271 51.44 2.79 18.31
N LEU A 272 51.65 1.47 18.32
CA LEU A 272 51.02 0.56 19.28
C LEU A 272 51.52 0.81 20.71
N ALA A 273 52.84 0.96 20.90
CA ALA A 273 53.41 1.21 22.22
C ALA A 273 52.87 2.51 22.84
N GLY A 274 52.66 3.55 22.03
CA GLY A 274 52.05 4.81 22.46
C GLY A 274 50.61 4.66 23.00
N GLN A 275 49.92 3.56 22.67
CA GLN A 275 48.59 3.22 23.19
C GLN A 275 48.63 2.08 24.22
N GLY A 276 49.81 1.63 24.65
CA GLY A 276 49.96 0.50 25.57
C GLY A 276 49.67 -0.85 24.91
N CYS A 277 49.91 -0.98 23.60
CA CYS A 277 49.73 -2.22 22.86
C CYS A 277 51.06 -2.70 22.25
N THR A 278 51.11 -3.98 21.94
CA THR A 278 52.24 -4.64 21.24
C THR A 278 51.72 -5.51 20.11
N ALA A 279 52.53 -5.73 19.07
CA ALA A 279 52.21 -6.65 17.98
C ALA A 279 53.29 -7.73 17.82
N ALA A 280 52.85 -8.95 17.53
CA ALA A 280 53.69 -10.06 17.10
C ALA A 280 53.22 -10.56 15.73
N PHE A 281 54.16 -11.01 14.89
CA PHE A 281 53.86 -11.61 13.59
C PHE A 281 54.40 -13.03 13.54
N ASP A 282 53.50 -13.99 13.33
CA ASP A 282 53.83 -15.41 13.15
C ASP A 282 52.81 -16.06 12.22
N ASN A 283 53.23 -17.03 11.41
CA ASN A 283 52.34 -17.80 10.53
C ASN A 283 51.32 -16.94 9.74
N ASN A 284 51.80 -15.88 9.08
CA ASN A 284 50.99 -14.90 8.33
C ASN A 284 49.90 -14.17 9.14
N THR A 285 50.01 -14.18 10.46
CA THR A 285 49.06 -13.57 11.38
C THR A 285 49.76 -12.52 12.23
N TRP A 286 49.23 -11.31 12.22
CA TRP A 286 49.55 -10.27 13.18
C TRP A 286 48.64 -10.41 14.39
N THR A 287 49.22 -10.59 15.57
CA THR A 287 48.49 -10.58 16.85
C THR A 287 48.81 -9.32 17.60
N VAL A 288 47.82 -8.46 17.82
CA VAL A 288 47.95 -7.28 18.70
C VAL A 288 47.43 -7.64 20.08
N THR A 289 48.16 -7.25 21.12
CA THR A 289 47.72 -7.36 22.53
C THR A 289 47.84 -5.99 23.17
N CYS A 290 46.78 -5.54 23.83
CA CYS A 290 46.77 -4.26 24.53
C CYS A 290 46.74 -4.43 26.05
N ASP A 291 47.27 -3.43 26.76
CA ASP A 291 47.24 -3.37 28.22
C ASP A 291 45.79 -3.38 28.73
N ALA A 292 45.45 -4.43 29.46
CA ALA A 292 44.14 -4.64 30.05
C ALA A 292 43.76 -3.59 31.11
N SER A 293 44.70 -2.78 31.60
CA SER A 293 44.44 -1.66 32.50
C SER A 293 43.79 -0.46 31.79
N ARG A 294 43.94 -0.37 30.46
CA ARG A 294 43.36 0.68 29.63
C ARG A 294 42.01 0.26 29.06
N ASP A 295 41.13 1.23 28.90
CA ASP A 295 39.78 1.06 28.36
C ASP A 295 39.56 1.78 27.04
N THR A 296 40.51 2.63 26.61
CA THR A 296 40.39 3.45 25.41
C THR A 296 41.71 3.48 24.63
N PHE A 297 41.62 3.17 23.34
CA PHE A 297 42.73 3.13 22.41
C PHE A 297 42.41 3.98 21.18
N THR A 298 43.34 4.83 20.76
CA THR A 298 43.15 5.74 19.62
C THR A 298 44.26 5.60 18.59
N PHE A 299 43.87 5.26 17.36
CA PHE A 299 44.77 5.01 16.24
C PHE A 299 44.35 5.79 15.00
N GLY A 300 45.30 5.95 14.08
CA GLY A 300 45.08 6.56 12.78
C GLY A 300 44.41 5.60 11.79
N ASN A 301 44.90 5.59 10.56
CA ASN A 301 44.48 4.63 9.53
C ASN A 301 45.07 3.26 9.86
N LEU A 302 44.21 2.24 9.91
CA LEU A 302 44.62 0.85 9.96
C LEU A 302 44.57 0.25 8.55
N LEU A 303 45.68 -0.35 8.12
CA LEU A 303 45.81 -1.05 6.84
C LEU A 303 46.40 -2.45 7.05
N ILE A 304 45.73 -3.47 6.51
CA ILE A 304 46.28 -4.82 6.35
C ILE A 304 46.13 -5.31 4.90
N GLU A 305 47.18 -5.94 4.38
CA GLU A 305 47.28 -6.36 2.98
C GLU A 305 47.74 -7.83 2.82
N SER A 306 47.89 -8.28 1.57
CA SER A 306 48.65 -9.48 1.18
C SER A 306 48.16 -10.80 1.79
N SER A 307 46.84 -10.99 1.89
CA SER A 307 46.22 -12.20 2.47
C SER A 307 46.61 -12.50 3.93
N LEU A 308 47.20 -11.53 4.63
CA LEU A 308 47.54 -11.65 6.04
C LEU A 308 46.27 -11.60 6.90
N LEU A 309 46.34 -12.15 8.11
CA LEU A 309 45.31 -12.03 9.13
C LEU A 309 45.77 -11.09 10.24
N LEU A 310 44.90 -10.17 10.67
CA LEU A 310 45.07 -9.40 11.90
C LEU A 310 44.12 -9.90 12.97
N GLU A 311 44.65 -10.33 14.10
CA GLU A 311 43.91 -10.59 15.33
C GLU A 311 44.20 -9.46 16.32
N PHE A 312 43.28 -8.51 16.41
CA PHE A 312 43.50 -7.29 17.18
C PHE A 312 42.91 -7.42 18.57
N ASP A 313 43.72 -7.54 19.61
CA ASP A 313 43.29 -7.51 21.03
C ASP A 313 42.24 -8.58 21.41
N LEU A 314 42.26 -9.74 20.74
CA LEU A 314 41.28 -10.81 20.98
C LEU A 314 41.40 -11.48 22.36
N ASN A 315 42.56 -11.34 23.02
CA ASN A 315 42.84 -11.98 24.31
C ASN A 315 42.35 -11.17 25.53
N ARG A 316 41.63 -10.07 25.33
CA ARG A 316 41.11 -9.24 26.42
C ARG A 316 40.07 -10.02 27.24
N ASP A 317 40.26 -10.06 28.57
CA ASP A 317 39.28 -10.62 29.51
C ASP A 317 38.08 -9.66 29.69
N ILE A 318 37.17 -9.70 28.73
CA ILE A 318 35.96 -8.86 28.71
C ILE A 318 35.08 -9.13 29.94
N ALA A 319 35.04 -10.37 30.45
CA ALA A 319 34.20 -10.73 31.58
C ALA A 319 34.62 -10.01 32.88
N ARG A 320 35.93 -9.79 33.07
CA ARG A 320 36.44 -9.09 34.25
C ARG A 320 36.66 -7.59 34.05
N LYS A 321 36.97 -7.15 32.83
CA LYS A 321 37.44 -5.78 32.56
C LYS A 321 36.47 -4.93 31.75
N GLY A 322 35.41 -5.53 31.23
CA GLY A 322 34.52 -4.88 30.28
C GLY A 322 35.16 -4.72 28.90
N ALA A 323 34.30 -4.38 27.93
CA ALA A 323 34.70 -4.09 26.56
C ALA A 323 35.39 -2.73 26.48
N ALA A 324 36.38 -2.58 25.59
CA ALA A 324 37.11 -1.32 25.41
C ALA A 324 36.49 -0.43 24.32
N ASN A 325 36.92 0.83 24.29
CA ASN A 325 36.66 1.80 23.24
C ASN A 325 37.84 1.83 22.27
N TYR A 326 37.59 1.49 21.01
CA TYR A 326 38.57 1.51 19.94
C TYR A 326 38.22 2.62 18.94
N ASN A 327 39.07 3.65 18.89
CA ASN A 327 38.93 4.78 17.98
C ASN A 327 39.92 4.63 16.83
N PHE A 328 39.44 4.69 15.59
CA PHE A 328 40.26 4.65 14.39
C PHE A 328 39.92 5.79 13.44
N THR A 329 40.91 6.28 12.70
CA THR A 329 40.62 7.08 11.51
C THR A 329 39.88 6.21 10.50
N SER A 330 40.45 5.07 10.09
CA SER A 330 39.80 4.09 9.22
C SER A 330 40.28 2.68 9.52
N ILE A 331 39.49 1.67 9.18
CA ILE A 331 39.89 0.25 9.24
C ILE A 331 39.79 -0.29 7.81
N LYS A 332 40.91 -0.65 7.21
CA LYS A 332 40.96 -1.08 5.82
C LYS A 332 41.73 -2.38 5.69
N SER A 333 41.16 -3.30 4.92
CA SER A 333 41.97 -4.31 4.25
C SER A 333 41.95 -4.18 2.74
N GLN A 334 43.06 -4.56 2.11
CA GLN A 334 43.27 -4.55 0.67
C GLN A 334 44.02 -5.82 0.25
N SER A 335 44.05 -6.15 -1.04
CA SER A 335 44.91 -7.21 -1.58
C SER A 335 44.84 -8.55 -0.81
N GLY A 336 43.65 -8.95 -0.36
CA GLY A 336 43.43 -10.20 0.37
C GLY A 336 43.47 -10.11 1.90
N GLY A 337 43.89 -8.99 2.49
CA GLY A 337 44.06 -8.85 3.94
C GLY A 337 42.76 -9.07 4.75
N ASN A 338 42.88 -9.67 5.92
CA ASN A 338 41.77 -10.08 6.79
C ASN A 338 41.94 -9.54 8.20
N TYR A 339 40.85 -9.36 8.95
CA TYR A 339 40.95 -8.89 10.34
C TYR A 339 39.83 -9.42 11.24
N ARG A 340 40.17 -9.53 12.52
CA ARG A 340 39.30 -9.92 13.63
C ARG A 340 39.51 -8.96 14.80
N PHE A 341 38.41 -8.43 15.31
CA PHE A 341 38.37 -7.54 16.46
C PHE A 341 37.44 -8.11 17.56
N PRO A 342 37.68 -7.80 18.83
CA PRO A 342 36.90 -8.30 19.97
C PRO A 342 35.54 -7.61 20.07
N ALA A 343 34.85 -7.84 21.17
CA ALA A 343 33.71 -6.99 21.55
C ALA A 343 34.21 -5.61 22.00
N GLY A 344 33.47 -4.55 21.70
CA GLY A 344 33.94 -3.18 21.93
C GLY A 344 32.98 -2.09 21.48
N THR A 345 33.32 -0.86 21.84
CA THR A 345 32.78 0.33 21.18
C THR A 345 33.77 0.78 20.11
N TYR A 346 33.32 0.87 18.87
CA TYR A 346 34.13 1.26 17.73
C TYR A 346 33.69 2.62 17.20
N VAL A 347 34.59 3.60 17.25
CA VAL A 347 34.41 4.90 16.59
C VAL A 347 35.40 4.98 15.44
N VAL A 348 34.89 4.92 14.21
CA VAL A 348 35.71 4.89 12.99
C VAL A 348 35.34 6.06 12.11
N SER A 349 36.15 7.11 12.06
CA SER A 349 35.74 8.39 11.43
C SER A 349 35.65 8.36 9.90
N ALA A 350 36.40 7.47 9.24
CA ALA A 350 36.55 7.38 7.79
C ALA A 350 36.38 5.94 7.27
N GLY A 351 35.41 5.23 7.84
CA GLY A 351 34.85 3.98 7.30
C GLY A 351 35.63 2.71 7.58
N ILE A 352 34.93 1.59 7.37
CA ILE A 352 35.46 0.22 7.46
C ILE A 352 35.35 -0.43 6.08
N THR A 353 36.45 -0.99 5.58
CA THR A 353 36.49 -1.69 4.28
C THR A 353 37.05 -3.09 4.41
N MET A 354 36.47 -4.04 3.65
CA MET A 354 37.00 -5.39 3.52
C MET A 354 37.46 -5.65 2.08
N GLY A 355 38.76 -5.87 1.93
CA GLY A 355 39.43 -6.28 0.69
C GLY A 355 39.99 -7.71 0.74
N GLY A 356 39.72 -8.47 1.79
CA GLY A 356 40.03 -9.91 1.91
C GLY A 356 38.78 -10.79 1.87
N SER A 357 38.88 -11.99 2.44
CA SER A 357 37.78 -12.95 2.57
C SER A 357 37.15 -12.98 3.97
N GLU A 358 37.73 -12.26 4.93
CA GLU A 358 37.25 -12.24 6.31
C GLU A 358 37.41 -10.86 6.98
N ALA A 359 36.31 -10.35 7.52
CA ALA A 359 36.26 -9.21 8.43
C ALA A 359 35.33 -9.55 9.61
N ARG A 360 35.85 -9.67 10.82
CA ARG A 360 35.04 -10.00 12.00
C ARG A 360 35.19 -9.00 13.13
N PHE A 361 34.06 -8.71 13.77
CA PHE A 361 34.00 -7.95 15.02
C PHE A 361 33.17 -8.73 16.04
N GLY A 362 33.55 -8.62 17.31
CA GLY A 362 32.70 -9.05 18.42
C GLY A 362 31.46 -8.14 18.58
N ALA A 363 30.65 -8.42 19.59
CA ALA A 363 29.44 -7.63 19.86
C ALA A 363 29.81 -6.22 20.34
N GLY A 364 29.00 -5.21 20.02
CA GLY A 364 29.43 -3.85 20.30
C GLY A 364 28.57 -2.73 19.76
N ARG A 365 29.09 -1.52 19.94
CA ARG A 365 28.53 -0.29 19.35
C ARG A 365 29.44 0.22 18.26
N PHE A 366 28.92 0.43 17.06
CA PHE A 366 29.68 0.80 15.88
C PHE A 366 29.21 2.16 15.36
N GLN A 367 30.03 3.19 15.55
CA GLN A 367 29.83 4.52 14.99
C GLN A 367 30.84 4.72 13.86
N VAL A 368 30.37 4.59 12.62
CA VAL A 368 31.27 4.48 11.47
C VAL A 368 30.96 5.59 10.47
N GLY A 369 31.84 6.56 10.38
CA GLY A 369 31.80 7.63 9.39
C GLY A 369 32.00 7.11 7.97
N LYS A 370 31.77 7.99 6.99
CA LYS A 370 31.86 7.64 5.58
C LYS A 370 33.31 7.32 5.16
N GLY A 371 33.51 6.15 4.58
CA GLY A 371 34.78 5.73 4.01
C GLY A 371 34.98 6.10 2.53
N PRO A 372 36.14 5.74 1.96
CA PRO A 372 36.49 6.06 0.58
C PRO A 372 35.60 5.36 -0.47
N CYS A 373 34.91 4.28 -0.10
CA CYS A 373 33.92 3.62 -0.97
C CYS A 373 32.57 4.35 -1.05
N GLY A 374 32.42 5.51 -0.38
CA GLY A 374 31.19 6.28 -0.37
C GLY A 374 30.17 5.85 0.68
N PHE A 375 30.41 4.73 1.38
CA PHE A 375 29.59 4.17 2.45
C PHE A 375 30.35 4.12 3.78
N SER A 376 29.65 3.94 4.89
CA SER A 376 30.29 3.76 6.20
C SER A 376 31.01 2.42 6.29
N ILE A 377 30.36 1.36 5.83
CA ILE A 377 30.92 0.01 5.76
C ILE A 377 30.81 -0.48 4.32
N CYS A 378 31.87 -1.10 3.80
CA CYS A 378 31.80 -1.74 2.50
C CYS A 378 32.71 -2.97 2.39
N GLY A 379 32.26 -3.96 1.62
CA GLY A 379 33.05 -5.11 1.23
C GLY A 379 32.68 -5.56 -0.16
N GLY A 380 33.68 -5.96 -0.94
CA GLY A 380 33.52 -6.23 -2.38
C GLY A 380 34.15 -7.53 -2.87
N ASN A 381 34.48 -8.44 -1.96
CA ASN A 381 35.10 -9.73 -2.26
C ASN A 381 34.30 -10.87 -1.64
N ASN A 382 34.43 -12.06 -2.25
CA ASN A 382 33.84 -13.29 -1.72
C ASN A 382 34.42 -13.57 -0.33
N GLY A 383 33.54 -13.80 0.65
CA GLY A 383 33.97 -13.95 2.03
C GLY A 383 32.87 -13.68 3.04
N ILE A 384 33.27 -13.50 4.29
CA ILE A 384 32.36 -13.23 5.40
C ILE A 384 32.75 -11.90 6.06
N MET A 385 31.76 -11.01 6.18
CA MET A 385 31.85 -9.84 7.07
C MET A 385 30.85 -10.05 8.20
N SER A 386 31.31 -10.25 9.43
CA SER A 386 30.41 -10.55 10.56
C SER A 386 30.67 -9.65 11.76
N PHE A 387 29.60 -9.06 12.28
CA PHE A 387 29.58 -8.37 13.56
C PHE A 387 28.72 -9.21 14.51
N ALA A 388 29.28 -9.72 15.61
CA ALA A 388 28.48 -10.46 16.59
C ALA A 388 27.43 -9.54 17.25
N GLY A 389 26.50 -10.09 18.03
CA GLY A 389 25.50 -9.30 18.73
C GLY A 389 25.14 -9.77 20.13
N PRO A 390 24.30 -9.01 20.85
CA PRO A 390 23.59 -7.81 20.37
C PRO A 390 24.53 -6.63 20.09
N SER A 391 24.23 -5.85 19.05
CA SER A 391 25.04 -4.72 18.59
C SER A 391 24.21 -3.52 18.14
N VAL A 392 24.80 -2.33 18.26
CA VAL A 392 24.21 -1.06 17.81
C VAL A 392 25.04 -0.49 16.67
N PHE A 393 24.39 -0.14 15.56
CA PHE A 393 25.04 0.38 14.36
C PHE A 393 24.54 1.79 14.02
N GLU A 394 25.44 2.76 14.01
CA GLU A 394 25.22 4.13 13.59
C GLU A 394 26.09 4.43 12.36
N LEU A 395 25.49 4.32 11.17
CA LEU A 395 26.17 4.40 9.88
C LEU A 395 25.65 5.62 9.09
N PRO A 396 26.20 6.84 9.28
CA PRO A 396 25.82 8.05 8.54
C PRO A 396 25.78 7.92 7.01
N ALA A 397 26.53 6.98 6.43
CA ALA A 397 26.54 6.72 4.98
C ALA A 397 26.20 5.27 4.63
N GLY A 398 25.62 4.51 5.56
CA GLY A 398 25.06 3.20 5.28
C GLY A 398 26.10 2.11 4.96
N ILE A 399 25.65 1.05 4.28
CA ILE A 399 26.45 -0.12 3.96
C ILE A 399 26.35 -0.52 2.48
N LEU A 400 27.48 -0.92 1.91
CA LEU A 400 27.61 -1.51 0.57
C LEU A 400 28.12 -2.95 0.66
N VAL A 401 27.38 -3.89 0.08
CA VAL A 401 27.75 -5.30 -0.03
C VAL A 401 27.86 -5.67 -1.51
N SER A 402 29.02 -6.17 -1.91
CA SER A 402 29.26 -6.65 -3.28
C SER A 402 30.28 -7.79 -3.31
N GLY A 403 30.58 -8.28 -4.51
CA GLY A 403 31.55 -9.36 -4.75
C GLY A 403 31.18 -10.70 -4.15
N GLY A 404 29.89 -11.01 -3.93
CA GLY A 404 29.45 -12.29 -3.35
C GLY A 404 29.68 -12.40 -1.83
N LEU A 405 29.92 -11.29 -1.15
CA LEU A 405 30.09 -11.21 0.30
C LEU A 405 28.86 -11.70 1.06
N ASP A 406 29.07 -12.50 2.11
CA ASP A 406 28.07 -12.83 3.13
C ASP A 406 28.27 -11.91 4.36
N ALA A 407 27.50 -10.82 4.39
CA ALA A 407 27.54 -9.81 5.45
C ALA A 407 26.45 -10.08 6.50
N ARG A 408 26.85 -10.17 7.78
CA ARG A 408 25.95 -10.32 8.93
C ARG A 408 26.22 -9.24 9.97
N LEU A 409 25.23 -8.40 10.24
CA LEU A 409 25.32 -7.33 11.23
C LEU A 409 24.48 -7.69 12.46
N GLY A 410 25.19 -8.02 13.54
CA GLY A 410 24.59 -8.42 14.81
C GLY A 410 24.37 -9.92 14.93
N GLY A 411 23.79 -10.31 16.06
CA GLY A 411 23.43 -11.68 16.42
C GLY A 411 22.40 -11.66 17.54
N GLY A 412 21.55 -12.69 17.59
CA GLY A 412 20.41 -12.73 18.52
C GLY A 412 19.41 -11.58 18.29
N ASP A 413 18.72 -11.19 19.37
CA ASP A 413 17.82 -10.03 19.42
C ASP A 413 18.52 -8.79 20.03
N ARG A 414 17.79 -7.69 20.21
CA ARG A 414 18.28 -6.44 20.83
C ARG A 414 19.35 -5.69 20.04
N ASN A 415 19.45 -5.92 18.73
CA ASN A 415 20.27 -5.11 17.85
C ASN A 415 19.57 -3.77 17.53
N SER A 416 20.31 -2.76 17.07
CA SER A 416 19.73 -1.48 16.63
C SER A 416 20.47 -0.93 15.41
N TYR A 417 19.71 -0.39 14.46
CA TYR A 417 20.20 0.03 13.15
C TYR A 417 19.75 1.46 12.86
N ARG A 418 20.70 2.36 12.67
CA ARG A 418 20.47 3.75 12.26
C ARG A 418 21.39 4.09 11.10
N PHE A 419 20.86 4.08 9.87
CA PHE A 419 21.67 4.28 8.66
C PHE A 419 21.25 5.57 7.94
N GLY A 420 22.23 6.32 7.44
CA GLY A 420 22.03 7.47 6.57
C GLY A 420 22.44 7.17 5.13
N MET A 421 22.09 8.07 4.22
CA MET A 421 22.35 7.91 2.80
C MET A 421 23.82 8.18 2.44
N SER A 422 24.37 7.33 1.58
CA SER A 422 25.60 7.60 0.83
C SER A 422 25.40 8.77 -0.15
N GLN A 423 26.48 9.16 -0.84
CA GLN A 423 26.43 10.16 -1.91
C GLN A 423 25.52 9.77 -3.08
N THR A 424 25.20 8.48 -3.21
CA THR A 424 24.31 7.96 -4.25
C THR A 424 22.85 7.89 -3.80
N GLY A 425 22.53 8.41 -2.60
CA GLY A 425 21.18 8.38 -2.04
C GLY A 425 20.79 7.05 -1.38
N ARG A 426 21.66 6.04 -1.41
CA ARG A 426 21.42 4.69 -0.87
C ARG A 426 22.00 4.56 0.53
N ALA A 427 21.22 4.03 1.48
CA ALA A 427 21.66 3.67 2.82
C ALA A 427 21.97 2.17 2.95
N ILE A 428 21.34 1.33 2.13
CA ILE A 428 21.69 -0.08 1.97
C ILE A 428 21.79 -0.35 0.47
N ASP A 429 22.95 -0.81 0.03
CA ASP A 429 23.19 -1.23 -1.35
C ASP A 429 23.78 -2.64 -1.36
N VAL A 430 23.00 -3.64 -1.79
CA VAL A 430 23.46 -5.03 -1.93
C VAL A 430 23.55 -5.35 -3.41
N GLN A 431 24.73 -5.18 -4.00
CA GLN A 431 24.93 -5.37 -5.44
C GLN A 431 25.07 -6.85 -5.80
N SER A 432 25.74 -7.64 -4.93
CA SER A 432 25.82 -9.10 -5.01
C SER A 432 26.13 -9.67 -3.62
N GLY A 433 25.82 -10.96 -3.40
CA GLY A 433 25.98 -11.60 -2.09
C GLY A 433 24.76 -11.44 -1.18
N SER A 434 25.00 -11.46 0.13
CA SER A 434 23.97 -11.45 1.16
C SER A 434 24.22 -10.38 2.22
N LEU A 435 23.16 -9.69 2.64
CA LEU A 435 23.16 -8.85 3.84
C LEU A 435 22.06 -9.31 4.79
N ILE A 436 22.45 -9.77 5.98
CA ILE A 436 21.54 -10.22 7.02
C ILE A 436 21.69 -9.31 8.24
N LEU A 437 20.60 -8.67 8.64
CA LEU A 437 20.51 -7.90 9.87
C LEU A 437 19.82 -8.75 10.94
N ALA A 438 20.51 -9.02 12.04
CA ALA A 438 19.99 -9.85 13.13
C ALA A 438 18.84 -9.17 13.90
N GLY A 439 18.08 -9.97 14.66
CA GLY A 439 16.86 -9.53 15.34
C GLY A 439 17.03 -8.26 16.17
N ALA A 440 16.02 -7.39 16.12
CA ALA A 440 15.99 -6.12 16.84
C ALA A 440 14.76 -6.05 17.76
N LYS A 441 14.31 -7.19 18.31
CA LYS A 441 13.26 -7.21 19.32
C LYS A 441 13.80 -6.81 20.70
N GLY A 442 13.02 -6.04 21.44
CA GLY A 442 13.33 -5.61 22.81
C GLY A 442 12.97 -4.16 23.06
N SER A 443 12.99 -3.73 24.32
CA SER A 443 12.81 -2.32 24.68
C SER A 443 13.99 -1.49 24.17
N ALA A 444 13.71 -0.31 23.60
CA ALA A 444 14.71 0.67 23.14
C ALA A 444 15.58 0.22 21.93
N THR A 445 15.13 -0.75 21.14
CA THR A 445 15.73 -1.04 19.83
C THR A 445 15.16 -0.14 18.74
N THR A 446 15.94 0.13 17.70
CA THR A 446 15.52 0.98 16.58
C THR A 446 15.87 0.36 15.23
N PHE A 447 15.04 0.62 14.22
CA PHE A 447 15.39 0.43 12.82
C PHE A 447 15.01 1.69 12.04
N GLU A 448 16.01 2.53 11.79
CA GLU A 448 15.87 3.84 11.17
C GLU A 448 16.80 3.94 9.95
N ILE A 449 16.23 4.05 8.76
CA ILE A 449 16.97 4.14 7.50
C ILE A 449 16.60 5.44 6.79
N ALA A 450 17.54 6.37 6.69
CA ALA A 450 17.40 7.60 5.94
C ALA A 450 18.14 7.51 4.61
N GLY A 451 17.48 6.94 3.61
CA GLY A 451 18.01 6.69 2.27
C GLY A 451 17.36 5.49 1.61
N ARG A 452 17.65 5.28 0.32
CA ARG A 452 17.13 4.16 -0.46
C ARG A 452 17.75 2.82 -0.01
N ILE A 453 16.96 1.76 -0.09
CA ILE A 453 17.41 0.37 0.05
C ILE A 453 17.34 -0.25 -1.33
N GLU A 454 18.48 -0.70 -1.85
CA GLU A 454 18.57 -1.27 -3.20
C GLU A 454 19.32 -2.59 -3.22
N THR A 455 18.86 -3.51 -4.07
CA THR A 455 19.59 -4.75 -4.35
C THR A 455 19.67 -5.09 -5.84
N GLY A 456 20.74 -5.81 -6.20
CA GLY A 456 20.90 -6.46 -7.50
C GLY A 456 20.24 -7.85 -7.56
N GLY A 457 20.14 -8.43 -8.76
CA GLY A 457 19.61 -9.78 -8.96
C GLY A 457 20.45 -10.85 -8.25
N GLY A 458 19.81 -11.93 -7.80
CA GLY A 458 20.49 -13.05 -7.12
C GLY A 458 21.00 -12.76 -5.71
N THR A 459 20.77 -11.56 -5.18
CA THR A 459 21.14 -11.17 -3.80
C THR A 459 20.20 -11.77 -2.76
N CYS A 460 20.62 -11.73 -1.49
CA CYS A 460 19.76 -11.96 -0.33
C CYS A 460 19.83 -10.74 0.60
N LEU A 461 18.70 -10.13 0.89
CA LEU A 461 18.56 -9.10 1.92
C LEU A 461 17.57 -9.58 2.97
N ALA A 462 18.03 -9.73 4.21
CA ALA A 462 17.18 -10.06 5.35
C ALA A 462 17.17 -8.89 6.35
N LEU A 463 16.01 -8.26 6.50
CA LEU A 463 15.76 -7.20 7.47
C LEU A 463 15.26 -7.81 8.79
N PRO A 464 15.61 -7.19 9.93
CA PRO A 464 15.40 -7.81 11.23
C PRO A 464 13.92 -7.80 11.63
N ALA A 465 13.53 -8.57 12.64
CA ALA A 465 12.22 -8.37 13.27
C ALA A 465 12.31 -7.23 14.30
N VAL A 466 11.41 -6.26 14.21
CA VAL A 466 11.26 -5.10 15.12
C VAL A 466 9.85 -4.54 14.97
N ASP A 467 9.32 -3.89 16.01
CA ASP A 467 7.93 -3.39 16.00
C ASP A 467 7.66 -2.41 14.85
N SER A 468 8.61 -1.52 14.56
CA SER A 468 8.53 -0.57 13.45
C SER A 468 9.87 -0.40 12.74
N HIS A 469 9.82 -0.49 11.42
CA HIS A 469 10.89 -0.14 10.50
C HIS A 469 10.57 1.21 9.89
N GLU A 470 11.38 2.22 10.17
CA GLU A 470 11.23 3.56 9.62
C GLU A 470 12.21 3.76 8.47
N ILE A 471 11.70 3.95 7.25
CA ILE A 471 12.51 4.06 6.04
C ILE A 471 12.12 5.35 5.31
N ASN A 472 12.96 6.38 5.42
CA ASN A 472 12.87 7.60 4.63
C ASN A 472 13.58 7.41 3.29
N GLY A 473 12.94 6.66 2.40
CA GLY A 473 13.43 6.31 1.08
C GLY A 473 12.65 5.16 0.47
N SER A 474 12.84 4.92 -0.83
CA SER A 474 12.24 3.78 -1.50
C SER A 474 13.04 2.49 -1.30
N VAL A 475 12.35 1.36 -1.37
CA VAL A 475 12.93 0.02 -1.31
C VAL A 475 12.78 -0.63 -2.69
N ASN A 476 13.90 -0.91 -3.36
CA ASN A 476 13.92 -1.52 -4.69
C ASN A 476 14.79 -2.79 -4.68
N VAL A 477 14.16 -3.95 -4.71
CA VAL A 477 14.83 -5.24 -4.57
C VAL A 477 14.72 -6.04 -5.87
N GLN A 478 15.84 -6.62 -6.29
CA GLN A 478 15.93 -7.48 -7.47
C GLN A 478 16.27 -8.95 -7.12
N GLY A 479 16.69 -9.22 -5.88
CA GLY A 479 16.98 -10.56 -5.34
C GLY A 479 15.99 -11.00 -4.26
N ALA A 480 16.37 -11.97 -3.43
CA ALA A 480 15.54 -12.42 -2.32
C ALA A 480 15.41 -11.34 -1.23
N LEU A 481 14.18 -11.10 -0.76
CA LEU A 481 13.88 -10.25 0.39
C LEU A 481 13.24 -11.05 1.51
N GLU A 482 13.85 -11.06 2.70
CA GLU A 482 13.22 -11.54 3.92
C GLU A 482 12.93 -10.36 4.84
N LEU A 483 11.67 -10.19 5.21
CA LEU A 483 11.20 -9.17 6.14
C LEU A 483 10.86 -9.80 7.47
N GLY A 484 11.58 -9.42 8.52
CA GLY A 484 11.21 -9.74 9.89
C GLY A 484 9.85 -9.14 10.26
N ALA A 485 9.14 -9.78 11.19
CA ALA A 485 7.84 -9.31 11.65
C ALA A 485 7.89 -7.85 12.15
N GLY A 486 6.88 -7.05 11.81
CA GLY A 486 6.83 -5.62 12.13
C GLY A 486 6.04 -4.78 11.11
N ALA A 487 5.83 -3.52 11.45
CA ALA A 487 5.33 -2.53 10.48
C ALA A 487 6.50 -1.90 9.72
N TYR A 488 6.42 -1.82 8.40
CA TYR A 488 7.38 -1.14 7.54
C TYR A 488 6.76 0.17 7.04
N LEU A 489 7.24 1.28 7.58
CA LEU A 489 6.85 2.64 7.22
C LEU A 489 7.83 3.16 6.17
N ILE A 490 7.43 3.13 4.90
CA ILE A 490 8.28 3.47 3.76
C ILE A 490 7.80 4.80 3.19
N ASP A 491 8.59 5.86 3.36
CA ASP A 491 8.38 7.16 2.70
C ASP A 491 8.84 7.13 1.24
N GLY A 492 8.24 6.24 0.45
CA GLY A 492 8.60 5.98 -0.94
C GLY A 492 7.73 4.88 -1.54
N TYR A 493 8.34 4.08 -2.42
CA TYR A 493 7.73 2.89 -3.02
C TYR A 493 8.42 1.60 -2.56
N LEU A 494 7.74 0.47 -2.77
CA LEU A 494 8.33 -0.87 -2.72
C LEU A 494 8.29 -1.52 -4.10
N GLY A 495 9.47 -1.70 -4.70
CA GLY A 495 9.66 -2.37 -5.97
C GLY A 495 10.30 -3.73 -5.76
N LEU A 496 9.68 -4.76 -6.34
CA LEU A 496 10.14 -6.14 -6.32
C LEU A 496 10.30 -6.60 -7.77
N GLY A 497 11.55 -6.81 -8.20
CA GLY A 497 11.83 -7.32 -9.54
C GLY A 497 11.60 -6.31 -10.66
N GLN A 498 11.87 -5.02 -10.44
CA GLN A 498 11.57 -3.97 -11.42
C GLN A 498 12.31 -4.17 -12.77
N SER A 499 13.59 -4.59 -12.71
CA SER A 499 14.45 -4.72 -13.90
C SER A 499 15.05 -6.12 -14.06
N SER A 500 15.37 -6.77 -12.94
CA SER A 500 15.69 -8.20 -12.86
C SER A 500 15.02 -8.74 -11.60
N GLY A 501 14.56 -9.99 -11.65
CA GLY A 501 13.81 -10.59 -10.56
C GLY A 501 13.91 -12.11 -10.58
N GLY A 502 13.45 -12.74 -9.50
CA GLY A 502 13.50 -14.18 -9.30
C GLY A 502 13.81 -14.54 -7.86
N ALA A 503 13.46 -15.76 -7.46
CA ALA A 503 13.84 -16.27 -6.15
C ALA A 503 15.36 -16.46 -6.05
N SER A 504 15.95 -16.10 -4.91
CA SER A 504 17.34 -16.40 -4.60
C SER A 504 17.44 -17.14 -3.28
N THR A 505 18.59 -17.75 -3.00
CA THR A 505 18.85 -18.38 -1.70
C THR A 505 19.08 -17.31 -0.65
N CYS A 506 18.21 -17.25 0.35
CA CYS A 506 18.33 -16.40 1.52
C CYS A 506 18.13 -17.25 2.77
N ASN A 507 19.05 -17.15 3.73
CA ASN A 507 19.03 -17.96 4.96
C ASN A 507 18.78 -19.47 4.72
N GLY A 508 19.37 -20.03 3.65
CA GLY A 508 19.25 -21.44 3.29
C GLY A 508 17.92 -21.83 2.63
N ARG A 509 17.09 -20.86 2.24
CA ARG A 509 15.80 -21.07 1.57
C ARG A 509 15.75 -20.29 0.26
N THR A 510 15.19 -20.88 -0.78
CA THR A 510 14.92 -20.16 -2.02
C THR A 510 13.62 -19.38 -1.87
N THR A 511 13.69 -18.04 -1.90
CA THR A 511 12.51 -17.18 -1.77
C THR A 511 12.68 -15.93 -2.63
N SER A 512 11.58 -15.38 -3.14
CA SER A 512 11.55 -14.04 -3.74
C SER A 512 11.22 -13.00 -2.67
N LEU A 513 10.16 -13.23 -1.91
CA LEU A 513 9.76 -12.43 -0.76
C LEU A 513 9.22 -13.36 0.34
N LEU A 514 9.75 -13.22 1.55
CA LEU A 514 9.20 -13.84 2.75
C LEU A 514 8.89 -12.76 3.79
N ALA A 515 7.62 -12.54 4.06
CA ALA A 515 7.14 -11.54 5.00
C ALA A 515 5.97 -12.10 5.80
N ASN A 516 6.22 -12.50 7.06
CA ASN A 516 5.21 -13.05 7.96
C ASN A 516 4.99 -12.12 9.15
N ASN A 517 3.73 -11.82 9.46
CA ASN A 517 3.32 -10.78 10.43
C ASN A 517 3.91 -9.41 10.06
N VAL A 518 3.74 -9.02 8.80
CA VAL A 518 4.29 -7.80 8.23
C VAL A 518 3.16 -6.91 7.70
N THR A 519 3.22 -5.62 8.05
CA THR A 519 2.39 -4.58 7.43
C THR A 519 3.28 -3.62 6.68
N LEU A 520 3.04 -3.45 5.38
CA LEU A 520 3.74 -2.49 4.53
C LEU A 520 2.91 -1.21 4.41
N VAL A 521 3.52 -0.05 4.65
CA VAL A 521 2.88 1.27 4.52
C VAL A 521 3.72 2.12 3.57
N LEU A 522 3.12 2.61 2.50
CA LEU A 522 3.81 3.29 1.40
C LEU A 522 3.29 4.71 1.25
N SER A 523 4.18 5.71 1.32
CA SER A 523 3.78 7.11 1.10
C SER A 523 3.58 7.45 -0.38
N GLY A 524 4.31 6.77 -1.27
CA GLY A 524 4.32 7.08 -2.71
C GLY A 524 4.93 8.46 -3.03
N LYS A 525 5.76 9.01 -2.13
CA LYS A 525 6.53 10.24 -2.33
C LYS A 525 7.39 10.15 -3.59
N GLU A 526 8.13 9.05 -3.70
CA GLU A 526 8.73 8.60 -4.95
C GLU A 526 7.86 7.51 -5.56
N ARG A 527 7.90 7.39 -6.89
CA ARG A 527 7.22 6.32 -7.64
C ARG A 527 8.26 5.58 -8.46
N MET A 528 7.98 4.32 -8.76
CA MET A 528 8.80 3.56 -9.69
C MET A 528 8.77 4.22 -11.07
N SER A 529 9.93 4.24 -11.72
CA SER A 529 10.11 4.77 -13.08
C SER A 529 10.54 3.66 -14.02
N GLY A 530 9.75 3.41 -15.06
CA GLY A 530 10.07 2.47 -16.14
C GLY A 530 9.49 1.06 -15.99
N GLY A 531 9.38 0.38 -17.14
CA GLY A 531 8.86 -0.98 -17.25
C GLY A 531 7.38 -1.10 -16.91
N ALA A 532 6.94 -2.31 -16.55
CA ALA A 532 5.54 -2.59 -16.17
C ALA A 532 5.15 -2.00 -14.79
N CYS A 533 6.14 -1.53 -14.02
CA CYS A 533 5.95 -0.93 -12.70
C CYS A 533 5.86 0.61 -12.72
N ASP A 534 5.94 1.24 -13.88
CA ASP A 534 5.99 2.70 -14.00
C ASP A 534 4.81 3.39 -13.31
N GLY A 535 5.11 4.43 -12.52
CA GLY A 535 4.13 5.23 -11.79
C GLY A 535 3.49 4.56 -10.57
N THR A 536 3.89 3.35 -10.20
CA THR A 536 3.32 2.63 -9.06
C THR A 536 4.06 2.90 -7.75
N ALA A 537 3.37 2.67 -6.63
CA ALA A 537 3.97 2.68 -5.28
C ALA A 537 4.32 1.26 -4.81
N PHE A 538 3.64 0.24 -5.33
CA PHE A 538 3.96 -1.16 -5.09
C PHE A 538 4.06 -1.89 -6.43
N CYS A 539 5.11 -2.66 -6.64
CA CYS A 539 5.17 -3.52 -7.82
C CYS A 539 5.89 -4.83 -7.50
N ALA A 540 5.36 -5.93 -8.02
CA ALA A 540 6.09 -7.17 -8.16
C ALA A 540 6.08 -7.62 -9.62
N SER A 541 7.25 -7.87 -10.18
CA SER A 541 7.47 -8.14 -11.60
C SER A 541 8.60 -9.17 -11.82
N ALA A 542 8.93 -9.41 -13.09
CA ALA A 542 10.11 -10.15 -13.55
C ALA A 542 10.36 -11.48 -12.82
N GLY A 543 9.32 -12.32 -12.68
CA GLY A 543 9.45 -13.65 -12.11
C GLY A 543 9.61 -13.68 -10.59
N TYR A 544 9.16 -12.65 -9.85
CA TYR A 544 8.94 -12.73 -8.40
C TYR A 544 7.80 -13.71 -8.07
N ASN A 545 8.04 -15.00 -8.22
CA ASN A 545 7.07 -16.07 -7.94
C ASN A 545 7.06 -16.47 -6.46
N ASP A 546 5.96 -17.10 -6.03
CA ASP A 546 5.78 -17.72 -4.71
C ASP A 546 6.11 -16.76 -3.54
N MET A 547 5.85 -15.47 -3.74
CA MET A 547 6.00 -14.47 -2.68
C MET A 547 5.04 -14.77 -1.53
N VAL A 548 5.50 -14.59 -0.30
CA VAL A 548 4.68 -14.72 0.90
C VAL A 548 4.63 -13.38 1.61
N LEU A 549 3.44 -12.80 1.69
CA LEU A 549 3.16 -11.58 2.44
C LEU A 549 1.91 -11.80 3.30
N VAL A 550 2.13 -12.05 4.58
CA VAL A 550 1.09 -12.33 5.57
C VAL A 550 1.10 -11.22 6.62
N SER A 551 -0.02 -10.53 6.73
CA SER A 551 -0.25 -9.50 7.75
C SER A 551 -0.29 -10.07 9.17
N PRO A 552 -0.10 -9.24 10.21
CA PRO A 552 -0.31 -9.66 11.60
C PRO A 552 -1.76 -10.10 11.84
N THR A 553 -1.98 -11.04 12.75
CA THR A 553 -3.34 -11.48 13.14
C THR A 553 -3.90 -10.69 14.33
N THR A 554 -3.06 -9.94 15.05
CA THR A 554 -3.42 -9.16 16.24
C THR A 554 -2.72 -7.80 16.25
N GLY A 555 -3.11 -6.93 17.18
CA GLY A 555 -2.53 -5.60 17.34
C GLY A 555 -3.11 -4.54 16.40
N THR A 556 -2.52 -3.35 16.41
CA THR A 556 -3.00 -2.17 15.68
C THR A 556 -3.14 -2.40 14.17
N TYR A 557 -2.26 -3.20 13.60
CA TYR A 557 -2.20 -3.48 12.16
C TYR A 557 -2.74 -4.88 11.78
N ALA A 558 -3.54 -5.49 12.66
CA ALA A 558 -4.14 -6.79 12.39
C ALA A 558 -4.88 -6.79 11.04
N GLN A 559 -4.59 -7.79 10.20
CA GLN A 559 -5.15 -7.98 8.86
C GLN A 559 -4.83 -6.87 7.84
N LEU A 560 -3.85 -6.01 8.11
CA LEU A 560 -3.39 -5.00 7.15
C LEU A 560 -2.07 -5.46 6.54
N ALA A 561 -2.09 -5.90 5.28
CA ALA A 561 -0.89 -6.40 4.59
C ALA A 561 -0.14 -5.27 3.90
N VAL A 562 -0.85 -4.51 3.05
CA VAL A 562 -0.28 -3.38 2.31
C VAL A 562 -1.23 -2.20 2.33
N LEU A 563 -0.73 -1.07 2.78
CA LEU A 563 -1.40 0.21 2.79
C LEU A 563 -0.67 1.14 1.83
N GLY A 564 -1.25 1.32 0.65
CA GLY A 564 -0.78 2.23 -0.37
C GLY A 564 -1.08 3.70 -0.05
N PRO A 565 -0.64 4.63 -0.92
CA PRO A 565 -0.70 6.06 -0.65
C PRO A 565 -2.12 6.62 -0.46
N ALA A 566 -2.31 7.39 0.61
CA ALA A 566 -3.58 8.04 0.93
C ALA A 566 -3.86 9.35 0.17
N LYS A 567 -2.83 9.96 -0.42
CA LYS A 567 -2.92 11.30 -1.04
C LYS A 567 -2.42 11.34 -2.48
N VAL A 568 -1.87 10.24 -2.96
CA VAL A 568 -1.17 10.18 -4.24
C VAL A 568 -1.82 9.10 -5.09
N LYS A 569 -2.03 9.40 -6.38
CA LYS A 569 -2.53 8.43 -7.36
C LYS A 569 -1.42 7.47 -7.81
N ALA A 570 -0.89 6.69 -6.88
CA ALA A 570 0.11 5.65 -7.15
C ALA A 570 -0.45 4.31 -6.70
N GLY A 571 -0.56 3.40 -7.66
CA GLY A 571 -1.21 2.10 -7.49
C GLY A 571 -0.27 0.96 -7.13
N ALA A 572 -0.79 -0.24 -7.32
CA ALA A 572 -0.05 -1.48 -7.19
C ALA A 572 -0.11 -2.28 -8.50
N THR A 573 1.00 -2.93 -8.86
CA THR A 573 1.06 -3.84 -10.02
C THR A 573 1.67 -5.18 -9.64
N LEU A 574 1.02 -6.28 -10.01
CA LEU A 574 1.58 -7.63 -10.02
C LEU A 574 1.64 -8.10 -11.47
N THR A 575 2.81 -8.38 -12.01
CA THR A 575 3.02 -8.59 -13.45
C THR A 575 4.17 -9.57 -13.74
N GLY A 576 4.38 -9.89 -15.02
CA GLY A 576 5.62 -10.48 -15.53
C GLY A 576 6.03 -11.79 -14.84
N GLY A 577 5.08 -12.70 -14.60
CA GLY A 577 5.37 -14.00 -13.97
C GLY A 577 5.42 -14.00 -12.44
N ALA A 578 4.88 -12.97 -11.78
CA ALA A 578 4.65 -12.96 -10.33
C ALA A 578 3.52 -13.92 -9.89
N GLY A 579 3.66 -15.20 -10.24
CA GLY A 579 2.70 -16.27 -9.97
C GLY A 579 2.92 -16.94 -8.62
N GLY A 580 1.90 -17.63 -8.11
CA GLY A 580 1.96 -18.41 -6.87
C GLY A 580 2.00 -17.59 -5.59
N GLY A 581 1.80 -16.26 -5.67
CA GLY A 581 1.89 -15.37 -4.52
C GLY A 581 0.81 -15.65 -3.47
N ILE A 582 1.23 -15.65 -2.21
CA ILE A 582 0.35 -15.61 -1.05
C ILE A 582 0.36 -14.19 -0.51
N ILE A 583 -0.78 -13.50 -0.59
CA ILE A 583 -0.99 -12.20 0.04
C ILE A 583 -2.20 -12.35 0.97
N ALA A 584 -1.96 -12.23 2.27
CA ALA A 584 -2.97 -12.44 3.29
C ALA A 584 -3.13 -11.18 4.17
N GLY A 585 -4.28 -10.53 4.04
CA GLY A 585 -4.62 -9.26 4.64
C GLY A 585 -5.20 -8.27 3.61
N ALA A 586 -5.47 -7.06 4.06
CA ALA A 586 -5.89 -5.96 3.21
C ALA A 586 -4.74 -5.46 2.34
N PHE A 587 -4.98 -5.44 1.03
CA PHE A 587 -4.17 -4.84 -0.02
C PHE A 587 -4.92 -3.59 -0.51
N TYR A 588 -4.60 -2.46 0.11
CA TYR A 588 -5.44 -1.26 0.14
C TYR A 588 -4.74 -0.07 -0.52
N PHE A 589 -5.23 0.36 -1.68
CA PHE A 589 -4.75 1.47 -2.49
C PHE A 589 -5.91 2.42 -2.83
N PRO A 590 -6.45 3.19 -1.86
CA PRO A 590 -7.73 3.89 -2.02
C PRO A 590 -7.75 4.88 -3.19
N ASN A 591 -6.60 5.46 -3.55
CA ASN A 591 -6.47 6.42 -4.65
C ASN A 591 -5.71 5.86 -5.87
N GLY A 592 -5.17 4.64 -5.77
CA GLY A 592 -4.32 4.04 -6.78
C GLY A 592 -4.97 2.80 -7.41
N PRO A 593 -4.79 2.55 -8.71
CA PRO A 593 -5.31 1.33 -9.32
C PRO A 593 -4.52 0.11 -8.85
N ILE A 594 -5.17 -1.05 -8.78
CA ILE A 594 -4.52 -2.35 -8.59
C ILE A 594 -4.57 -3.07 -9.94
N ARG A 595 -3.42 -3.45 -10.47
CA ARG A 595 -3.28 -4.19 -11.74
C ARG A 595 -2.62 -5.54 -11.51
N MET A 596 -3.21 -6.59 -12.07
CA MET A 596 -2.66 -7.93 -12.10
C MET A 596 -2.64 -8.43 -13.54
N ASP A 597 -1.48 -8.74 -14.09
CA ASP A 597 -1.36 -9.31 -15.45
C ASP A 597 -0.15 -10.24 -15.64
N GLY A 598 0.06 -10.72 -16.87
CA GLY A 598 1.26 -11.48 -17.24
C GLY A 598 1.46 -12.78 -16.45
N GLY A 599 0.38 -13.51 -16.17
CA GLY A 599 0.42 -14.75 -15.39
C GLY A 599 0.65 -14.59 -13.87
N ALA A 600 0.63 -13.35 -13.35
CA ALA A 600 0.58 -13.11 -11.93
C ALA A 600 -0.60 -13.83 -11.23
N SER A 601 -0.36 -14.30 -10.01
CA SER A 601 -1.44 -14.79 -9.16
C SER A 601 -1.21 -14.45 -7.70
N ALA A 602 -2.31 -14.12 -7.03
CA ALA A 602 -2.33 -13.80 -5.62
C ALA A 602 -3.48 -14.53 -4.93
N SER A 603 -3.19 -15.20 -3.82
CA SER A 603 -4.17 -15.91 -3.03
C SER A 603 -4.02 -15.63 -1.53
N GLY A 604 -5.13 -15.65 -0.80
CA GLY A 604 -5.08 -15.76 0.66
C GLY A 604 -4.75 -17.18 1.12
N THR A 605 -4.48 -17.37 2.41
CA THR A 605 -4.39 -18.68 3.04
C THR A 605 -5.79 -19.17 3.50
N ALA A 606 -5.86 -20.37 4.08
CA ALA A 606 -7.12 -20.89 4.65
C ALA A 606 -7.53 -20.15 5.94
N SER A 607 -6.56 -19.58 6.66
CA SER A 607 -6.72 -18.84 7.92
C SER A 607 -6.70 -17.31 7.74
N ASP A 608 -6.00 -16.80 6.72
CA ASP A 608 -5.69 -15.39 6.53
C ASP A 608 -5.99 -14.93 5.11
N CYS A 609 -6.53 -13.72 4.98
CA CYS A 609 -7.56 -13.47 4.00
C CYS A 609 -7.17 -12.34 3.03
N LEU A 610 -7.17 -12.57 1.71
CA LEU A 610 -6.87 -11.51 0.74
C LEU A 610 -8.08 -10.58 0.56
N THR A 611 -7.92 -9.30 0.89
CA THR A 611 -8.92 -8.24 0.61
C THR A 611 -8.26 -7.21 -0.31
N MET A 612 -8.87 -6.89 -1.45
CA MET A 612 -8.32 -5.92 -2.41
C MET A 612 -9.22 -4.70 -2.52
N ILE A 613 -8.68 -3.51 -2.28
CA ILE A 613 -9.44 -2.27 -2.35
C ILE A 613 -8.56 -1.27 -3.10
N GLY A 614 -8.99 -0.84 -4.28
CA GLY A 614 -8.26 0.07 -5.16
C GLY A 614 -9.17 1.15 -5.73
N SER A 615 -8.61 2.18 -6.36
CA SER A 615 -9.43 3.11 -7.15
C SER A 615 -10.04 2.42 -8.38
N ALA A 616 -9.30 1.48 -8.98
CA ALA A 616 -9.75 0.51 -9.97
C ALA A 616 -9.01 -0.81 -9.79
N ILE A 617 -9.55 -1.89 -10.35
CA ILE A 617 -8.96 -3.22 -10.31
C ILE A 617 -8.94 -3.80 -11.73
N THR A 618 -7.77 -4.17 -12.21
CA THR A 618 -7.58 -4.78 -13.53
C THR A 618 -6.95 -6.16 -13.40
N VAL A 619 -7.55 -7.18 -14.01
CA VAL A 619 -7.06 -8.57 -14.01
C VAL A 619 -6.98 -9.08 -15.45
N ALA A 620 -5.78 -9.17 -16.01
CA ALA A 620 -5.54 -9.48 -17.43
C ALA A 620 -4.57 -10.66 -17.65
N GLY A 621 -4.56 -11.27 -18.84
CA GLY A 621 -3.45 -12.14 -19.30
C GLY A 621 -3.20 -13.42 -18.48
N GLY A 622 -4.20 -14.29 -18.34
CA GLY A 622 -4.09 -15.60 -17.70
C GLY A 622 -3.89 -15.57 -16.18
N THR A 623 -4.03 -14.40 -15.56
CA THR A 623 -3.91 -14.20 -14.11
C THR A 623 -5.08 -14.75 -13.32
N SER A 624 -4.79 -15.10 -12.07
CA SER A 624 -5.79 -15.51 -11.09
C SER A 624 -5.61 -14.79 -9.77
N ALA A 625 -6.72 -14.27 -9.23
CA ALA A 625 -6.76 -13.75 -7.87
C ALA A 625 -7.81 -14.53 -7.08
N ALA A 626 -7.44 -15.01 -5.90
CA ALA A 626 -8.32 -15.83 -5.07
C ALA A 626 -8.42 -15.29 -3.64
N THR A 627 -9.65 -15.07 -3.19
CA THR A 627 -9.98 -14.71 -1.82
C THR A 627 -10.97 -15.70 -1.23
N LYS A 628 -10.73 -16.08 0.03
CA LYS A 628 -11.62 -16.94 0.82
C LYS A 628 -12.35 -16.13 1.90
N CYS A 629 -12.42 -14.81 1.76
CA CYS A 629 -12.94 -13.94 2.80
C CYS A 629 -14.45 -13.92 2.87
N LYS A 630 -14.96 -13.95 4.11
CA LYS A 630 -16.34 -13.56 4.41
C LYS A 630 -16.42 -12.09 4.82
N LYS A 631 -15.39 -11.56 5.49
CA LYS A 631 -15.27 -10.17 5.95
C LYS A 631 -13.85 -9.85 6.41
N LEU A 632 -13.44 -8.57 6.37
CA LEU A 632 -12.25 -8.06 7.06
C LEU A 632 -12.57 -7.74 8.54
N LEU A 633 -11.72 -8.13 9.49
CA LEU A 633 -11.89 -7.75 10.91
C LEU A 633 -11.79 -6.22 11.04
N GLY A 634 -12.70 -5.60 11.80
CA GLY A 634 -12.71 -4.15 11.99
C GLY A 634 -13.25 -3.31 10.83
N ALA A 635 -13.46 -3.90 9.64
CA ALA A 635 -14.26 -3.27 8.59
C ALA A 635 -15.71 -3.12 9.08
N THR A 636 -16.15 -1.89 9.24
CA THR A 636 -17.57 -1.61 9.46
C THR A 636 -18.31 -2.01 8.18
N GLY A 637 -19.21 -2.99 8.29
CA GLY A 637 -20.17 -3.27 7.21
C GLY A 637 -20.90 -1.97 6.88
N SER A 638 -21.15 -1.75 5.59
CA SER A 638 -21.71 -0.50 5.12
C SER A 638 -23.11 -0.30 5.74
N LYS A 639 -23.23 0.59 6.72
CA LYS A 639 -24.51 1.27 7.01
C LYS A 639 -24.91 2.24 5.88
N ASN A 640 -24.10 2.29 4.80
CA ASN A 640 -24.16 3.24 3.70
C ASN A 640 -24.57 2.59 2.36
N SER A 641 -24.95 1.31 2.31
CA SER A 641 -25.56 0.80 1.07
C SER A 641 -26.95 1.40 0.97
N VAL A 642 -27.17 2.21 -0.07
CA VAL A 642 -28.45 2.86 -0.33
C VAL A 642 -29.04 2.25 -1.59
N LYS A 643 -30.29 1.81 -1.52
CA LYS A 643 -30.99 1.22 -2.65
C LYS A 643 -32.31 1.95 -2.86
N LEU A 644 -32.55 2.44 -4.07
CA LEU A 644 -33.89 2.90 -4.43
C LEU A 644 -34.85 1.70 -4.43
N VAL A 645 -35.94 1.83 -3.68
CA VAL A 645 -37.00 0.84 -3.57
C VAL A 645 -38.26 1.50 -4.09
N ARG A 646 -38.77 0.96 -5.19
CA ARG A 646 -40.09 1.31 -5.72
C ARG A 646 -41.09 0.29 -5.24
#